data_AF-A0A1G3UJF8-F1
#
_entry.id   AF-A0A1G3UJF8-F1
#
_cell.length_a   1.000
_cell.length_b   1.000
_cell.length_c   1.000
_cell.angle_alpha   90.00
_cell.angle_beta   90.00
_cell.angle_gamma   90.00
#
_symmetry.space_group_name_H-M   'P 1'
#
loop_
_entity.id
_entity.type
_entity.pdbx_description
1 polymer ?
#
loop_
_entity_poly.entity_id
_entity_poly.type
_entity_poly.pdbx_seq_one_letter_code
_entity_poly.pdbx_strand_id
1 'polypeptide(L)'
;MYGKSNSDISQQLFDVNKQIASTSKIQYAQDDVRIFSETMRLDNEITVLSQSKKSSESGYKISNQTDVILNDFEESLDRMKTLLVQSANASQNNTSMDAVAKELRSIEVHLKNLANTSINGQYLFSGSAIDTKPIANDGTYKGNDSALKAFTGSGVVQQYNISGSELFLGEESTQKKEISTNIVNYSLTAKYPELKGEHIDGKDEIITSSSTIRDLMGDTDDAIDSSNAKHHFYVRGTLSDGVAFNKQISMKDDESVDELLSKIGEAYGNTPDLTVVNVKLNNYGQIVIEDKLKGSSKLDFHMVGATDFDYSGAPAADKANIMDASAYHVAELGKIENLISGESNFGKVMNGTSSAVYPNLYIKNFVQSDFVPANEFETKLVSAEFSMSAPVAFGETLSLGIDNGDGTVSTITQAFNIDAATTYNDLKTQIENTGNFLVTVSGDTITLNTTSKGIAKGVSIGSNLTSDNVAVTTSTNTSNKTILSDMQNTLYDDTSFSKDGSKLTSNVSQIVKDTNAFATASTKLFEVADITQNNAGTLGGTSLKLSGISVQGTTFDAQIDLKSTANGGSTFSLDGGVTNYTIFNMENPRSAVDADEITYQQLMDVMNMVTTSQLPVLPNHAASYDNAIESSNQYAKTYLTYDGKIEFKDMNSTNTNADIALHDANSGNFSTLGAPSVITFNANNALTTRDPKTDFFKSIDEAIRAVEEHKVYPDGTTGSPRSIGIQEAMQVIDDLNLHVSKMHAKVGAQSNALDISIQRTEMLQISSITLRSSVIDTDIAESQLMLSQLKLNYEAMLSTVGKISKLSLVNYL
;
A
#
# COMPACT_ATOMS: atom_id res chain seq x y z
N MET A 1 -67.33 64.67 -31.62
CA MET A 1 -66.00 64.59 -32.27
C MET A 1 -64.93 65.39 -31.52
N TYR A 2 -65.10 66.70 -31.27
CA TYR A 2 -64.09 67.54 -30.60
C TYR A 2 -63.70 67.13 -29.16
N GLY A 3 -64.63 66.64 -28.34
CA GLY A 3 -64.31 66.16 -26.99
C GLY A 3 -63.47 64.87 -26.97
N LYS A 4 -63.64 64.01 -28.00
CA LYS A 4 -62.84 62.80 -28.17
C LYS A 4 -61.41 63.15 -28.61
N SER A 5 -61.26 64.01 -29.64
CA SER A 5 -59.94 64.54 -30.03
C SER A 5 -59.20 65.28 -28.92
N ASN A 6 -59.91 66.01 -28.04
CA ASN A 6 -59.29 66.69 -26.90
C ASN A 6 -58.75 65.70 -25.85
N SER A 7 -59.55 64.68 -25.55
CA SER A 7 -59.13 63.59 -24.68
C SER A 7 -57.93 62.84 -25.26
N ASP A 8 -57.92 62.60 -26.57
CA ASP A 8 -56.86 61.85 -27.25
C ASP A 8 -55.52 62.61 -27.24
N ILE A 9 -55.51 63.91 -27.52
CA ILE A 9 -54.28 64.74 -27.48
C ILE A 9 -53.79 64.91 -26.04
N SER A 10 -54.70 65.11 -25.08
CA SER A 10 -54.33 65.21 -23.66
C SER A 10 -53.74 63.90 -23.14
N GLN A 11 -54.24 62.75 -23.60
CA GLN A 11 -53.70 61.43 -23.26
C GLN A 11 -52.30 61.25 -23.87
N GLN A 12 -52.13 61.55 -25.15
CA GLN A 12 -50.81 61.48 -25.81
C GLN A 12 -49.76 62.40 -25.15
N LEU A 13 -50.17 63.60 -24.73
CA LEU A 13 -49.29 64.55 -24.05
C LEU A 13 -48.89 64.05 -22.66
N PHE A 14 -49.82 63.38 -21.95
CA PHE A 14 -49.53 62.70 -20.69
C PHE A 14 -48.57 61.51 -20.90
N ASP A 15 -48.80 60.70 -21.92
CA ASP A 15 -48.00 59.50 -22.22
C ASP A 15 -46.56 59.86 -22.63
N VAL A 16 -46.36 60.85 -23.51
CA VAL A 16 -45.02 61.31 -23.91
C VAL A 16 -44.28 61.96 -22.73
N ASN A 17 -44.98 62.72 -21.88
CA ASN A 17 -44.37 63.29 -20.67
C ASN A 17 -43.97 62.19 -19.67
N LYS A 18 -44.80 61.15 -19.53
CA LYS A 18 -44.50 59.95 -18.74
C LYS A 18 -43.29 59.19 -19.31
N GLN A 19 -43.16 59.06 -20.63
CA GLN A 19 -42.01 58.41 -21.29
C GLN A 19 -40.71 59.19 -21.08
N ILE A 20 -40.75 60.52 -21.17
CA ILE A 20 -39.59 61.38 -20.89
C ILE A 20 -39.18 61.29 -19.42
N ALA A 21 -40.15 61.33 -18.50
CA ALA A 21 -39.89 61.26 -17.06
C ALA A 21 -39.36 59.89 -16.62
N SER A 22 -39.85 58.80 -17.22
CA SER A 22 -39.44 57.43 -16.91
C SER A 22 -38.25 56.93 -17.72
N THR A 23 -37.80 57.68 -18.74
CA THR A 23 -36.78 57.29 -19.73
C THR A 23 -37.09 55.99 -20.49
N SER A 24 -38.34 55.52 -20.41
CA SER A 24 -38.80 54.24 -20.96
C SER A 24 -40.01 54.47 -21.88
N LYS A 25 -40.12 53.69 -22.95
CA LYS A 25 -41.23 53.73 -23.92
C LYS A 25 -42.54 53.22 -23.31
N ILE A 26 -42.44 52.28 -22.37
CA ILE A 26 -43.59 51.71 -21.64
C ILE A 26 -43.29 51.62 -20.14
N GLN A 27 -44.33 51.58 -19.31
CA GLN A 27 -44.17 51.34 -17.87
C GLN A 27 -44.97 50.15 -17.38
N TYR A 28 -46.06 49.80 -18.07
CA TYR A 28 -46.91 48.66 -17.75
C TYR A 28 -47.14 47.80 -18.99
N ALA A 29 -47.46 46.52 -18.79
CA ALA A 29 -47.76 45.59 -19.89
C ALA A 29 -48.93 46.03 -20.77
N GLN A 30 -49.87 46.80 -20.21
CA GLN A 30 -51.01 47.36 -20.94
C GLN A 30 -50.61 48.48 -21.92
N ASP A 31 -49.43 49.08 -21.78
CA ASP A 31 -48.96 50.18 -22.62
C ASP A 31 -48.51 49.64 -24.02
N ASP A 32 -47.74 48.55 -24.05
CA ASP A 32 -47.46 47.75 -25.27
C ASP A 32 -47.03 46.32 -24.88
N VAL A 33 -47.89 45.33 -25.15
CA VAL A 33 -47.66 43.92 -24.78
C VAL A 33 -46.44 43.31 -25.49
N ARG A 34 -46.13 43.76 -26.72
CA ARG A 34 -45.00 43.24 -27.51
C ARG A 34 -43.68 43.78 -26.97
N ILE A 35 -43.58 45.09 -26.74
CA ILE A 35 -42.39 45.70 -26.11
C ILE A 35 -42.17 45.10 -24.73
N PHE A 36 -43.25 44.92 -23.95
CA PHE A 36 -43.19 44.29 -22.63
C PHE A 36 -42.68 42.85 -22.70
N SER A 37 -43.26 42.01 -23.56
CA SER A 37 -42.84 40.60 -23.70
C SER A 37 -41.39 40.46 -24.14
N GLU A 38 -40.94 41.30 -25.08
CA GLU A 38 -39.56 41.25 -25.58
C GLU A 38 -38.57 41.77 -24.53
N THR A 39 -38.94 42.82 -23.78
CA THR A 39 -38.15 43.30 -22.64
C THR A 39 -38.02 42.21 -21.58
N MET A 40 -39.13 41.55 -21.19
CA MET A 40 -39.08 40.45 -20.22
C MET A 40 -38.19 39.29 -20.69
N ARG A 41 -38.24 38.95 -21.99
CA ARG A 41 -37.36 37.92 -22.57
C ARG A 41 -35.89 38.31 -22.41
N LEU A 42 -35.55 39.56 -22.76
CA LEU A 42 -34.18 40.09 -22.68
C LEU A 42 -33.71 40.26 -21.22
N ASP A 43 -34.57 40.68 -20.30
CA ASP A 43 -34.26 40.77 -18.86
C ASP A 43 -33.96 39.39 -18.26
N ASN A 44 -34.76 38.38 -18.63
CA ASN A 44 -34.49 37.00 -18.26
C ASN A 44 -33.14 36.54 -18.85
N GLU A 45 -32.88 36.84 -20.12
CA GLU A 45 -31.62 36.51 -20.79
C GLU A 45 -30.41 37.16 -20.09
N ILE A 46 -30.48 38.45 -19.78
CA ILE A 46 -29.45 39.19 -19.03
C ILE A 46 -29.24 38.60 -17.64
N THR A 47 -30.32 38.21 -16.95
CA THR A 47 -30.24 37.61 -15.61
C THR A 47 -29.52 36.26 -15.67
N VAL A 48 -29.87 35.41 -16.64
CA VAL A 48 -29.21 34.10 -16.84
C VAL A 48 -27.73 34.29 -17.22
N LEU A 49 -27.42 35.22 -18.12
CA LEU A 49 -26.04 35.55 -18.49
C LEU A 49 -25.25 36.08 -17.30
N SER A 50 -25.85 36.94 -16.46
CA SER A 50 -25.22 37.46 -15.24
C SER A 50 -24.90 36.34 -14.25
N GLN A 51 -25.80 35.38 -14.08
CA GLN A 51 -25.57 34.22 -13.22
C GLN A 51 -24.49 33.29 -13.79
N SER A 52 -24.49 33.06 -15.10
CA SER A 52 -23.47 32.29 -15.82
C SER A 52 -22.07 32.92 -15.66
N LYS A 53 -21.97 34.25 -15.82
CA LYS A 53 -20.71 34.99 -15.63
C LYS A 53 -20.19 34.79 -14.21
N LYS A 54 -21.01 35.02 -13.18
CA LYS A 54 -20.64 34.83 -11.77
C LYS A 54 -20.19 33.40 -11.46
N SER A 55 -20.89 32.40 -12.01
CA SER A 55 -20.52 31.00 -11.83
C SER A 55 -19.17 30.69 -12.50
N SER A 56 -18.95 31.20 -13.71
CA SER A 56 -17.69 31.03 -14.45
C SER A 56 -16.53 31.74 -13.76
N GLU A 57 -16.72 32.97 -13.28
CA GLU A 57 -15.74 33.75 -12.50
C GLU A 57 -15.36 33.05 -11.19
N SER A 58 -16.34 32.44 -10.51
CA SER A 58 -16.08 31.68 -9.29
C SER A 58 -15.24 30.44 -9.57
N GLY A 59 -15.59 29.68 -10.63
CA GLY A 59 -14.80 28.53 -11.07
C GLY A 59 -13.39 28.94 -11.53
N TYR A 60 -13.28 30.03 -12.29
CA TYR A 60 -12.01 30.57 -12.77
C TYR A 60 -11.09 30.94 -11.61
N LYS A 61 -11.60 31.59 -10.57
CA LYS A 61 -10.81 31.94 -9.38
C LYS A 61 -10.22 30.69 -8.70
N ILE A 62 -11.00 29.62 -8.59
CA ILE A 62 -10.54 28.35 -8.02
C ILE A 62 -9.47 27.74 -8.93
N SER A 63 -9.76 27.58 -10.22
CA SER A 63 -8.84 27.00 -11.20
C SER A 63 -7.52 27.77 -11.27
N ASN A 64 -7.56 29.11 -11.31
CA ASN A 64 -6.36 29.95 -11.35
C ASN A 64 -5.56 29.88 -10.05
N GLN A 65 -6.21 29.75 -8.90
CA GLN A 65 -5.47 29.52 -7.65
C GLN A 65 -4.83 28.12 -7.63
N THR A 66 -5.54 27.09 -8.11
CA THR A 66 -4.98 25.75 -8.23
C THR A 66 -3.76 25.74 -9.15
N ASP A 67 -3.79 26.47 -10.26
CA ASP A 67 -2.67 26.64 -11.20
C ASP A 67 -1.42 27.19 -10.50
N VAL A 68 -1.56 28.31 -9.77
CA VAL A 68 -0.47 28.90 -8.97
C VAL A 68 0.07 27.91 -7.94
N ILE A 69 -0.79 27.18 -7.24
CA ILE A 69 -0.36 26.21 -6.24
C ILE A 69 0.38 25.02 -6.89
N LEU A 70 -0.06 24.54 -8.05
CA LEU A 70 0.62 23.46 -8.77
C LEU A 70 2.02 23.87 -9.26
N ASN A 71 2.21 25.14 -9.65
CA ASN A 71 3.55 25.67 -9.90
C ASN A 71 4.44 25.60 -8.64
N ASP A 72 3.91 25.96 -7.47
CA ASP A 72 4.66 25.86 -6.20
C ASP A 72 5.00 24.39 -5.83
N PHE A 73 4.13 23.43 -6.21
CA PHE A 73 4.43 22.00 -6.11
C PHE A 73 5.62 21.60 -7.00
N GLU A 74 5.62 22.01 -8.27
CA GLU A 74 6.71 21.74 -9.21
C GLU A 74 8.05 22.30 -8.70
N GLU A 75 8.07 23.57 -8.27
CA GLU A 75 9.27 24.22 -7.72
C GLU A 75 9.80 23.50 -6.46
N SER A 76 8.88 23.05 -5.60
CA SER A 76 9.22 22.30 -4.39
C SER A 76 9.82 20.94 -4.72
N LEU A 77 9.25 20.21 -5.68
CA LEU A 77 9.77 18.90 -6.12
C LEU A 77 11.13 19.03 -6.81
N ASP A 78 11.34 20.08 -7.62
CA ASP A 78 12.65 20.40 -8.21
C ASP A 78 13.71 20.69 -7.15
N ARG A 79 13.32 21.38 -6.07
CA ARG A 79 14.20 21.58 -4.91
C ARG A 79 14.54 20.26 -4.23
N MET A 80 13.56 19.38 -4.00
CA MET A 80 13.80 18.06 -3.42
C MET A 80 14.76 17.24 -4.30
N LYS A 81 14.55 17.23 -5.61
CA LYS A 81 15.46 16.57 -6.56
C LYS A 81 16.89 17.09 -6.44
N THR A 82 17.07 18.40 -6.37
CA THR A 82 18.40 19.02 -6.21
C THR A 82 19.09 18.55 -4.92
N LEU A 83 18.33 18.45 -3.82
CA LEU A 83 18.82 17.95 -2.55
C LEU A 83 19.14 16.44 -2.58
N LEU A 84 18.32 15.63 -3.26
CA LEU A 84 18.60 14.20 -3.46
C LEU A 84 19.87 13.99 -4.29
N VAL A 85 20.06 14.75 -5.37
CA VAL A 85 21.30 14.76 -6.16
C VAL A 85 22.49 15.15 -5.28
N GLN A 86 22.33 16.14 -4.41
CA GLN A 86 23.36 16.54 -3.46
C GLN A 86 23.73 15.38 -2.50
N SER A 87 22.73 14.67 -1.98
CA SER A 87 22.87 13.53 -1.06
C SER A 87 23.44 12.28 -1.73
N ALA A 88 23.18 12.07 -3.03
CA ALA A 88 23.71 10.95 -3.79
C ALA A 88 25.22 11.04 -4.08
N ASN A 89 25.86 12.19 -3.80
CA ASN A 89 27.30 12.37 -4.03
C ASN A 89 28.15 11.61 -2.99
N ALA A 90 29.07 10.77 -3.47
CA ALA A 90 29.92 9.88 -2.67
C ALA A 90 30.86 10.57 -1.64
N SER A 91 30.94 11.90 -1.61
CA SER A 91 31.80 12.67 -0.69
C SER A 91 31.04 13.30 0.50
N GLN A 92 29.73 13.05 0.63
CA GLN A 92 28.96 13.55 1.77
C GLN A 92 29.26 12.75 3.05
N ASN A 93 29.23 13.42 4.20
CA ASN A 93 29.27 12.75 5.51
C ASN A 93 27.85 12.69 6.11
N ASN A 94 27.63 11.76 7.05
CA ASN A 94 26.31 11.51 7.64
C ASN A 94 25.68 12.78 8.23
N THR A 95 26.47 13.66 8.87
CA THR A 95 25.98 14.93 9.41
C THR A 95 25.42 15.86 8.33
N SER A 96 26.02 15.88 7.15
CA SER A 96 25.54 16.66 6.01
C SER A 96 24.26 16.05 5.44
N MET A 97 24.17 14.72 5.36
CA MET A 97 22.95 14.02 4.94
C MET A 97 21.80 14.25 5.93
N ASP A 98 22.06 14.23 7.24
CA ASP A 98 21.06 14.54 8.27
C ASP A 98 20.54 15.98 8.16
N ALA A 99 21.40 16.92 7.77
CA ALA A 99 21.00 18.31 7.52
C ALA A 99 20.11 18.41 6.27
N VAL A 100 20.47 17.70 5.19
CA VAL A 100 19.66 17.65 3.97
C VAL A 100 18.31 16.97 4.24
N ALA A 101 18.28 15.87 4.99
CA ALA A 101 17.04 15.21 5.38
C ALA A 101 16.09 16.15 6.12
N LYS A 102 16.59 16.98 7.05
CA LYS A 102 15.79 18.01 7.73
C LYS A 102 15.23 19.07 6.77
N GLU A 103 16.00 19.46 5.76
CA GLU A 103 15.51 20.37 4.72
C GLU A 103 14.41 19.70 3.88
N LEU A 104 14.60 18.43 3.47
CA LEU A 104 13.59 17.67 2.75
C LEU A 104 12.30 17.49 3.57
N ARG A 105 12.38 17.19 4.87
CA ARG A 105 11.22 17.16 5.79
C ARG A 105 10.52 18.51 5.86
N SER A 106 11.25 19.61 5.81
CA SER A 106 10.67 20.96 5.78
C SER A 106 9.90 21.21 4.47
N ILE A 107 10.42 20.71 3.35
CA ILE A 107 9.72 20.77 2.05
C ILE A 107 8.49 19.88 2.05
N GLU A 108 8.55 18.67 2.60
CA GLU A 108 7.38 17.80 2.77
C GLU A 108 6.26 18.50 3.55
N VAL A 109 6.59 19.16 4.67
CA VAL A 109 5.63 19.96 5.44
C VAL A 109 5.08 21.12 4.61
N HIS A 110 5.91 21.77 3.79
CA HIS A 110 5.46 22.83 2.89
C HIS A 110 4.47 22.29 1.84
N LEU A 111 4.78 21.17 1.18
CA LEU A 111 3.89 20.49 0.22
C LEU A 111 2.56 20.08 0.88
N LYS A 112 2.58 19.57 2.10
CA LYS A 112 1.36 19.27 2.88
C LYS A 112 0.55 20.55 3.16
N ASN A 113 1.19 21.70 3.37
CA ASN A 113 0.50 22.97 3.53
C ASN A 113 -0.13 23.46 2.22
N LEU A 114 0.59 23.36 1.10
CA LEU A 114 0.08 23.67 -0.24
C LEU A 114 -1.15 22.81 -0.59
N ALA A 115 -1.09 21.50 -0.33
CA ALA A 115 -2.21 20.57 -0.51
C ALA A 115 -3.44 20.94 0.33
N ASN A 116 -3.23 21.63 1.45
CA ASN A 116 -4.28 22.07 2.37
C ASN A 116 -4.69 23.54 2.16
N THR A 117 -4.35 24.13 1.00
CA THR A 117 -4.77 25.49 0.65
C THR A 117 -6.29 25.59 0.54
N SER A 118 -6.87 26.69 1.04
CA SER A 118 -8.29 26.98 0.96
C SER A 118 -8.58 28.40 0.49
N ILE A 119 -9.71 28.59 -0.21
CA ILE A 119 -10.27 29.89 -0.55
C ILE A 119 -11.62 30.04 0.14
N ASN A 120 -11.80 31.09 0.94
CA ASN A 120 -13.04 31.34 1.69
C ASN A 120 -13.48 30.16 2.58
N GLY A 121 -12.53 29.40 3.13
CA GLY A 121 -12.78 28.21 3.94
C GLY A 121 -13.01 26.92 3.13
N GLN A 122 -13.06 27.00 1.80
CA GLN A 122 -13.22 25.84 0.91
C GLN A 122 -11.84 25.35 0.44
N TYR A 123 -11.51 24.10 0.74
CA TYR A 123 -10.25 23.49 0.30
C TYR A 123 -10.24 23.21 -1.20
N LEU A 124 -9.10 23.45 -1.85
CA LEU A 124 -8.97 23.35 -3.31
C LEU A 124 -8.94 21.89 -3.79
N PHE A 125 -8.31 21.00 -3.02
CA PHE A 125 -8.04 19.62 -3.42
C PHE A 125 -8.92 18.58 -2.72
N SER A 126 -10.04 18.96 -2.09
CA SER A 126 -10.92 18.00 -1.40
C SER A 126 -12.09 17.47 -2.25
N GLY A 127 -12.15 17.84 -3.53
CA GLY A 127 -13.28 17.48 -4.41
C GLY A 127 -14.57 18.19 -3.96
N SER A 128 -15.67 17.44 -3.80
CA SER A 128 -16.93 17.99 -3.28
C SER A 128 -16.95 18.13 -1.75
N ALA A 129 -15.99 17.53 -1.04
CA ALA A 129 -15.84 17.65 0.41
C ALA A 129 -15.11 18.96 0.78
N ILE A 130 -15.62 20.10 0.30
CA ILE A 130 -14.97 21.42 0.37
C ILE A 130 -14.58 21.86 1.79
N ASP A 131 -15.26 21.37 2.84
CA ASP A 131 -14.98 21.70 4.24
C ASP A 131 -14.05 20.68 4.93
N THR A 132 -13.56 19.67 4.21
CA THR A 132 -12.67 18.64 4.74
C THR A 132 -11.23 18.94 4.35
N LYS A 133 -10.34 19.03 5.34
CA LYS A 133 -8.90 19.20 5.15
C LYS A 133 -8.36 18.05 4.27
N PRO A 134 -7.81 18.31 3.06
CA PRO A 134 -7.43 17.28 2.09
C PRO A 134 -6.41 16.27 2.61
N ILE A 135 -5.34 16.73 3.26
CA ILE A 135 -4.21 15.90 3.68
C ILE A 135 -4.06 15.94 5.20
N ALA A 136 -4.11 14.76 5.81
CA ALA A 136 -3.81 14.56 7.23
C ALA A 136 -2.30 14.65 7.52
N ASN A 137 -1.93 14.71 8.79
CA ASN A 137 -0.51 14.85 9.17
C ASN A 137 0.34 13.64 8.75
N ASP A 138 -0.26 12.46 8.72
CA ASP A 138 0.34 11.19 8.26
C ASP A 138 0.41 11.07 6.73
N GLY A 139 0.01 12.10 5.98
CA GLY A 139 -0.01 12.08 4.51
C GLY A 139 -1.29 11.50 3.90
N THR A 140 -2.20 10.95 4.70
CA THR A 140 -3.43 10.33 4.18
C THR A 140 -4.37 11.36 3.56
N TYR A 141 -4.85 11.07 2.36
CA TYR A 141 -5.90 11.86 1.70
C TYR A 141 -7.29 11.61 2.31
N LYS A 142 -8.05 12.68 2.56
CA LYS A 142 -9.38 12.67 3.20
C LYS A 142 -10.48 13.29 2.34
N GLY A 143 -10.15 13.78 1.14
CA GLY A 143 -11.15 14.31 0.21
C GLY A 143 -11.82 13.22 -0.63
N ASN A 144 -12.53 13.64 -1.69
CA ASN A 144 -13.15 12.72 -2.64
C ASN A 144 -12.82 13.09 -4.10
N ASP A 145 -13.14 12.19 -5.02
CA ASP A 145 -12.87 12.36 -6.45
C ASP A 145 -13.98 13.11 -7.23
N SER A 146 -14.79 13.93 -6.54
CA SER A 146 -15.90 14.61 -7.22
C SER A 146 -15.43 15.80 -8.06
N ALA A 147 -15.84 15.82 -9.33
CA ALA A 147 -15.71 16.96 -10.22
C ALA A 147 -16.73 18.07 -9.87
N LEU A 148 -16.24 19.27 -9.66
CA LEU A 148 -17.00 20.50 -9.48
C LEU A 148 -17.12 21.23 -10.82
N LYS A 149 -18.35 21.63 -11.15
CA LYS A 149 -18.68 22.22 -12.45
C LYS A 149 -19.30 23.60 -12.28
N ALA A 150 -18.84 24.55 -13.07
CA ALA A 150 -19.40 25.88 -13.21
C ALA A 150 -20.41 25.89 -14.36
N PHE A 151 -21.53 26.58 -14.17
CA PHE A 151 -22.49 26.81 -15.24
C PHE A 151 -22.00 27.93 -16.15
N THR A 152 -21.85 27.64 -17.44
CA THR A 152 -21.30 28.57 -18.45
C THR A 152 -22.35 29.07 -19.43
N GLY A 153 -23.63 28.76 -19.20
CA GLY A 153 -24.77 29.24 -19.98
C GLY A 153 -25.28 28.24 -21.01
N SER A 154 -26.54 28.38 -21.43
CA SER A 154 -27.18 27.54 -22.48
C SER A 154 -27.10 26.02 -22.23
N GLY A 155 -27.11 25.60 -20.96
CA GLY A 155 -27.01 24.19 -20.58
C GLY A 155 -25.60 23.60 -20.61
N VAL A 156 -24.57 24.41 -20.92
CA VAL A 156 -23.16 24.00 -20.87
C VAL A 156 -22.62 24.17 -19.46
N VAL A 157 -21.81 23.21 -19.04
CA VAL A 157 -21.10 23.21 -17.75
C VAL A 157 -19.62 22.93 -18.00
N GLN A 158 -18.75 23.59 -17.24
CA GLN A 158 -17.29 23.43 -17.33
C GLN A 158 -16.74 22.98 -15.99
N GLN A 159 -15.96 21.90 -15.98
CA GLN A 159 -15.23 21.49 -14.77
C GLN A 159 -14.12 22.50 -14.49
N TYR A 160 -13.98 22.90 -13.22
CA TYR A 160 -13.00 23.91 -12.80
C TYR A 160 -12.03 23.44 -11.71
N ASN A 161 -12.21 22.24 -11.16
CA ASN A 161 -11.31 21.68 -10.15
C ASN A 161 -10.57 20.45 -10.70
N ILE A 162 -9.40 20.20 -10.09
CA ILE A 162 -8.77 18.88 -10.01
C ILE A 162 -9.06 18.33 -8.62
N SER A 163 -9.43 17.05 -8.55
CA SER A 163 -9.62 16.40 -7.26
C SER A 163 -8.25 16.07 -6.66
N GLY A 164 -8.13 16.15 -5.33
CA GLY A 164 -6.91 15.68 -4.67
C GLY A 164 -6.74 14.16 -4.80
N SER A 165 -7.82 13.41 -5.05
CA SER A 165 -7.72 11.98 -5.36
C SER A 165 -6.92 11.76 -6.64
N GLU A 166 -7.19 12.55 -7.69
CA GLU A 166 -6.45 12.47 -8.95
C GLU A 166 -5.00 12.95 -8.80
N LEU A 167 -4.76 14.00 -8.01
CA LEU A 167 -3.41 14.58 -7.83
C LEU A 167 -2.51 13.78 -6.87
N PHE A 168 -3.08 13.21 -5.81
CA PHE A 168 -2.29 12.57 -4.74
C PHE A 168 -2.31 11.05 -4.80
N LEU A 169 -3.37 10.47 -5.38
CA LEU A 169 -3.60 9.01 -5.45
C LEU A 169 -3.87 8.53 -6.90
N GLY A 170 -3.62 9.38 -7.89
CA GLY A 170 -3.94 9.11 -9.29
C GLY A 170 -3.08 8.02 -9.92
N GLU A 171 -3.48 7.57 -11.11
CA GLU A 171 -2.76 6.57 -11.89
C GLU A 171 -2.17 7.18 -13.15
N GLU A 172 -0.90 6.87 -13.41
CA GLU A 172 -0.15 7.24 -14.58
C GLU A 172 -0.15 6.11 -15.61
N SER A 173 -1.18 6.09 -16.46
CA SER A 173 -1.34 5.10 -17.54
C SER A 173 -0.14 4.98 -18.51
N THR A 174 0.76 5.96 -18.54
CA THR A 174 1.96 5.94 -19.38
C THR A 174 3.20 5.39 -18.70
N GLN A 175 3.18 5.30 -17.37
CA GLN A 175 4.29 4.80 -16.56
C GLN A 175 4.25 3.28 -16.52
N LYS A 176 5.41 2.69 -16.26
CA LYS A 176 5.61 1.26 -16.15
C LYS A 176 5.98 0.92 -14.71
N LYS A 177 5.55 -0.25 -14.24
CA LYS A 177 6.04 -0.79 -12.98
C LYS A 177 7.46 -1.31 -13.15
N GLU A 178 8.34 -0.96 -12.22
CA GLU A 178 9.69 -1.49 -12.13
C GLU A 178 9.91 -2.01 -10.70
N ILE A 179 10.47 -3.22 -10.60
CA ILE A 179 10.81 -3.86 -9.34
C ILE A 179 12.29 -4.26 -9.35
N SER A 180 12.95 -4.17 -8.20
CA SER A 180 14.36 -4.51 -8.03
C SER A 180 14.59 -5.36 -6.79
N THR A 181 15.46 -6.35 -6.91
CA THR A 181 16.08 -7.00 -5.75
C THR A 181 16.95 -6.00 -4.98
N ASN A 182 17.22 -6.27 -3.70
CA ASN A 182 17.94 -5.35 -2.81
C ASN A 182 19.23 -5.96 -2.20
N ILE A 183 19.70 -7.10 -2.72
CA ILE A 183 20.98 -7.68 -2.34
C ILE A 183 21.99 -7.45 -3.45
N VAL A 184 23.12 -6.82 -3.09
CA VAL A 184 24.25 -6.63 -4.02
C VAL A 184 24.92 -7.97 -4.29
N ASN A 185 25.04 -8.34 -5.56
CA ASN A 185 25.64 -9.62 -5.95
C ASN A 185 27.11 -9.44 -6.33
N TYR A 186 27.99 -9.93 -5.47
CA TYR A 186 29.43 -10.03 -5.74
C TYR A 186 29.78 -11.39 -6.34
N SER A 187 30.79 -11.40 -7.22
CA SER A 187 31.39 -12.61 -7.76
C SER A 187 32.11 -13.38 -6.66
N LEU A 188 31.61 -14.58 -6.37
CA LEU A 188 32.20 -15.48 -5.38
C LEU A 188 33.54 -16.03 -5.86
N THR A 189 33.75 -16.24 -7.15
CA THR A 189 35.06 -16.68 -7.68
C THR A 189 36.11 -15.57 -7.66
N ALA A 190 35.70 -14.29 -7.74
CA ALA A 190 36.61 -13.16 -7.55
C ALA A 190 36.94 -12.93 -6.07
N LYS A 191 35.96 -13.15 -5.20
CA LYS A 191 36.12 -13.05 -3.74
C LYS A 191 36.95 -14.19 -3.16
N TYR A 192 36.86 -15.38 -3.76
CA TYR A 192 37.61 -16.57 -3.39
C TYR A 192 38.35 -17.13 -4.62
N PRO A 193 39.52 -16.57 -4.97
CA PRO A 193 40.27 -16.95 -6.17
C PRO A 193 40.75 -18.41 -6.18
N GLU A 194 40.77 -19.07 -5.03
CA GLU A 194 41.05 -20.50 -4.89
C GLU A 194 40.07 -21.38 -5.70
N LEU A 195 38.85 -20.90 -5.96
CA LEU A 195 37.88 -21.53 -6.87
C LEU A 195 38.30 -21.49 -8.36
N LYS A 196 39.38 -20.77 -8.68
CA LYS A 196 40.01 -20.77 -10.01
C LYS A 196 41.40 -21.43 -9.98
N GLY A 197 41.79 -22.03 -8.86
CA GLY A 197 43.15 -22.50 -8.61
C GLY A 197 44.16 -21.36 -8.40
N GLU A 198 43.69 -20.12 -8.26
CA GLU A 198 44.54 -18.95 -8.04
C GLU A 198 44.75 -18.71 -6.54
N HIS A 199 45.98 -18.36 -6.16
CA HIS A 199 46.34 -18.07 -4.76
C HIS A 199 46.68 -16.58 -4.61
N ILE A 200 45.72 -15.74 -5.01
CA ILE A 200 45.80 -14.28 -4.91
C ILE A 200 44.76 -13.77 -3.90
N ASP A 201 44.95 -12.54 -3.43
CA ASP A 201 43.95 -11.90 -2.56
C ASP A 201 42.63 -11.70 -3.31
N GLY A 202 41.54 -12.14 -2.67
CA GLY A 202 40.18 -11.96 -3.16
C GLY A 202 39.80 -10.50 -3.33
N LYS A 203 38.89 -10.24 -4.27
CA LYS A 203 38.37 -8.89 -4.57
C LYS A 203 36.86 -8.92 -4.63
N ASP A 204 36.25 -7.85 -4.12
CA ASP A 204 34.82 -7.61 -4.32
C ASP A 204 34.60 -7.06 -5.75
N GLU A 205 34.10 -7.92 -6.63
CA GLU A 205 33.73 -7.59 -8.00
C GLU A 205 32.23 -7.83 -8.17
N ILE A 206 31.50 -6.87 -8.75
CA ILE A 206 30.04 -6.96 -8.93
C ILE A 206 29.71 -7.84 -10.15
N ILE A 207 28.68 -8.67 -10.02
CA ILE A 207 28.19 -9.52 -11.10
C ILE A 207 27.65 -8.68 -12.27
N THR A 208 28.01 -9.08 -13.49
CA THR A 208 27.51 -8.51 -14.75
C THR A 208 26.74 -9.57 -15.54
N SER A 209 26.04 -9.20 -16.61
CA SER A 209 25.33 -10.17 -17.45
C SER A 209 26.26 -11.20 -18.10
N SER A 210 27.52 -10.83 -18.35
CA SER A 210 28.55 -11.74 -18.89
C SER A 210 29.20 -12.65 -17.84
N SER A 211 28.96 -12.43 -16.54
CA SER A 211 29.44 -13.32 -15.49
C SER A 211 28.77 -14.69 -15.59
N THR A 212 29.44 -15.72 -15.09
CA THR A 212 28.94 -17.11 -15.09
C THR A 212 28.06 -17.38 -13.86
N ILE A 213 27.26 -18.44 -13.89
CA ILE A 213 26.50 -18.86 -12.70
C ILE A 213 27.44 -19.33 -11.59
N ARG A 214 28.59 -19.91 -11.93
CA ARG A 214 29.66 -20.20 -10.95
C ARG A 214 30.14 -18.95 -10.23
N ASP A 215 30.24 -17.81 -10.92
CA ASP A 215 30.55 -16.53 -10.29
C ASP A 215 29.46 -16.08 -9.30
N LEU A 216 28.19 -16.36 -9.60
CA LEU A 216 27.05 -15.94 -8.78
C LEU A 216 26.81 -16.84 -7.55
N MET A 217 26.92 -18.16 -7.74
CA MET A 217 26.53 -19.19 -6.76
C MET A 217 27.71 -19.89 -6.09
N GLY A 218 28.92 -19.77 -6.65
CA GLY A 218 30.13 -20.34 -6.09
C GLY A 218 30.30 -21.83 -6.37
N ASP A 219 31.39 -22.39 -5.84
CA ASP A 219 31.75 -23.79 -5.97
C ASP A 219 32.62 -24.25 -4.79
N THR A 220 32.94 -25.55 -4.70
CA THR A 220 33.86 -26.08 -3.67
C THR A 220 35.25 -26.41 -4.17
N ASP A 221 35.45 -26.48 -5.49
CA ASP A 221 36.75 -26.76 -6.09
C ASP A 221 37.03 -25.80 -7.27
N ASP A 222 38.07 -26.11 -8.05
CA ASP A 222 38.46 -25.37 -9.26
C ASP A 222 37.92 -25.99 -10.57
N ALA A 223 37.21 -27.12 -10.49
CA ALA A 223 36.63 -27.81 -11.64
C ALA A 223 35.34 -27.11 -12.10
N ILE A 224 35.13 -27.02 -13.42
CA ILE A 224 33.90 -26.44 -13.99
C ILE A 224 32.95 -27.57 -14.36
N ASP A 225 31.80 -27.63 -13.69
CA ASP A 225 30.75 -28.62 -13.97
C ASP A 225 29.83 -28.18 -15.11
N SER A 226 30.27 -28.40 -16.36
CA SER A 226 29.50 -28.04 -17.58
C SER A 226 28.42 -29.07 -18.00
N SER A 227 28.38 -30.22 -17.32
CA SER A 227 27.49 -31.33 -17.69
C SER A 227 26.25 -31.47 -16.83
N ASN A 228 26.30 -31.02 -15.57
CA ASN A 228 25.23 -31.16 -14.60
C ASN A 228 24.70 -29.79 -14.15
N ALA A 229 23.38 -29.67 -14.03
CA ALA A 229 22.75 -28.46 -13.54
C ALA A 229 22.60 -28.53 -12.01
N LYS A 230 23.70 -28.27 -11.28
CA LYS A 230 23.74 -28.30 -9.80
C LYS A 230 23.15 -27.07 -9.12
N HIS A 231 22.94 -25.99 -9.87
CA HIS A 231 22.37 -24.74 -9.36
C HIS A 231 20.88 -24.68 -9.67
N HIS A 232 20.04 -24.58 -8.63
CA HIS A 232 18.60 -24.46 -8.77
C HIS A 232 18.10 -23.11 -8.27
N PHE A 233 17.41 -22.37 -9.13
CA PHE A 233 16.76 -21.10 -8.80
C PHE A 233 15.25 -21.29 -8.75
N TYR A 234 14.66 -20.90 -7.63
CA TYR A 234 13.23 -20.94 -7.39
C TYR A 234 12.69 -19.53 -7.53
N VAL A 235 11.97 -19.29 -8.63
CA VAL A 235 11.39 -17.99 -8.97
C VAL A 235 9.90 -18.03 -8.70
N ARG A 236 9.41 -16.97 -8.06
CA ARG A 236 8.00 -16.76 -7.78
C ARG A 236 7.62 -15.31 -8.05
N GLY A 237 6.39 -15.08 -8.47
CA GLY A 237 5.90 -13.73 -8.70
C GLY A 237 4.53 -13.70 -9.36
N THR A 238 4.17 -12.52 -9.85
CA THR A 238 2.93 -12.27 -10.59
C THR A 238 3.25 -11.58 -11.91
N LEU A 239 2.55 -11.99 -12.97
CA LEU A 239 2.63 -11.40 -14.30
C LEU A 239 1.95 -10.01 -14.33
N SER A 240 2.08 -9.31 -15.45
CA SER A 240 1.45 -7.99 -15.69
C SER A 240 -0.08 -8.01 -15.55
N ASP A 241 -0.73 -9.16 -15.73
CA ASP A 241 -2.19 -9.34 -15.55
C ASP A 241 -2.59 -9.69 -14.10
N GLY A 242 -1.62 -10.05 -13.25
CA GLY A 242 -1.81 -10.50 -11.88
C GLY A 242 -1.96 -12.02 -11.71
N VAL A 243 -1.70 -12.81 -12.75
CA VAL A 243 -1.58 -14.28 -12.64
C VAL A 243 -0.27 -14.61 -11.91
N ALA A 244 -0.36 -15.43 -10.87
CA ALA A 244 0.80 -15.86 -10.10
C ALA A 244 1.49 -17.05 -10.78
N PHE A 245 2.79 -17.19 -10.59
CA PHE A 245 3.54 -18.34 -11.10
C PHE A 245 4.67 -18.74 -10.15
N ASN A 246 5.01 -20.03 -10.19
CA ASN A 246 6.17 -20.63 -9.54
C ASN A 246 6.98 -21.37 -10.61
N LYS A 247 8.30 -21.16 -10.65
CA LYS A 247 9.19 -21.78 -11.64
C LYS A 247 10.51 -22.17 -11.01
N GLN A 248 10.93 -23.41 -11.23
CA GLN A 248 12.31 -23.85 -10.98
C GLN A 248 13.12 -23.69 -12.28
N ILE A 249 14.25 -23.00 -12.19
CA ILE A 249 15.23 -22.84 -13.26
C ILE A 249 16.51 -23.55 -12.80
N SER A 250 16.97 -24.53 -13.58
CA SER A 250 18.21 -25.23 -13.28
C SER A 250 19.30 -24.75 -14.21
N MET A 251 20.48 -24.49 -13.65
CA MET A 251 21.62 -23.91 -14.35
C MET A 251 22.91 -24.69 -14.08
N LYS A 252 23.84 -24.63 -15.03
CA LYS A 252 25.21 -25.17 -14.95
C LYS A 252 26.22 -24.08 -14.59
N ASP A 253 27.45 -24.48 -14.26
CA ASP A 253 28.51 -23.55 -13.87
C ASP A 253 28.89 -22.56 -14.96
N ASP A 254 28.97 -23.03 -16.20
CA ASP A 254 29.48 -22.31 -17.36
C ASP A 254 28.40 -21.50 -18.11
N GLU A 255 27.13 -21.69 -17.76
CA GLU A 255 26.05 -20.84 -18.26
C GLU A 255 26.21 -19.41 -17.73
N SER A 256 25.75 -18.43 -18.52
CA SER A 256 25.88 -17.02 -18.16
C SER A 256 24.71 -16.53 -17.31
N VAL A 257 24.94 -15.44 -16.57
CA VAL A 257 23.85 -14.74 -15.87
C VAL A 257 22.84 -14.18 -16.88
N ASP A 258 23.26 -13.77 -18.08
CA ASP A 258 22.34 -13.35 -19.16
C ASP A 258 21.34 -14.45 -19.54
N GLU A 259 21.78 -15.71 -19.60
CA GLU A 259 20.88 -16.85 -19.82
C GLU A 259 19.90 -17.05 -18.66
N LEU A 260 20.31 -16.84 -17.41
CA LEU A 260 19.40 -16.84 -16.26
C LEU A 260 18.35 -15.73 -16.39
N LEU A 261 18.76 -14.49 -16.73
CA LEU A 261 17.83 -13.37 -16.92
C LEU A 261 16.84 -13.65 -18.06
N SER A 262 17.29 -14.31 -19.13
CA SER A 262 16.44 -14.73 -20.24
C SER A 262 15.41 -15.78 -19.80
N LYS A 263 15.84 -16.83 -19.06
CA LYS A 263 14.94 -17.85 -18.49
C LYS A 263 13.95 -17.26 -17.47
N ILE A 264 14.35 -16.23 -16.71
CA ILE A 264 13.42 -15.45 -15.86
C ILE A 264 12.40 -14.72 -16.75
N GLY A 265 12.85 -14.03 -17.80
CA GLY A 265 11.96 -13.37 -18.76
C GLY A 265 10.95 -14.34 -19.41
N GLU A 266 11.37 -15.55 -19.76
CA GLU A 266 10.49 -16.62 -20.27
C GLU A 266 9.44 -17.03 -19.23
N ALA A 267 9.80 -17.09 -17.94
CA ALA A 267 8.84 -17.36 -16.85
C ALA A 267 7.76 -16.27 -16.74
N TYR A 268 8.10 -15.03 -17.11
CA TYR A 268 7.15 -13.91 -17.22
C TYR A 268 6.40 -13.85 -18.56
N GLY A 269 6.59 -14.84 -19.45
CA GLY A 269 5.90 -14.93 -20.74
C GLY A 269 6.62 -14.29 -21.91
N ASN A 270 7.91 -13.94 -21.79
CA ASN A 270 8.70 -13.57 -22.96
C ASN A 270 8.82 -14.76 -23.93
N THR A 271 8.76 -14.46 -25.22
CA THR A 271 8.99 -15.38 -26.32
C THR A 271 9.95 -14.73 -27.32
N PRO A 272 10.53 -15.47 -28.28
CA PRO A 272 11.41 -14.88 -29.30
C PRO A 272 10.78 -13.73 -30.09
N ASP A 273 9.45 -13.72 -30.24
CA ASP A 273 8.70 -12.72 -31.02
C ASP A 273 8.03 -11.64 -30.15
N LEU A 274 7.91 -11.85 -28.83
CA LEU A 274 7.20 -10.96 -27.92
C LEU A 274 7.92 -10.85 -26.57
N THR A 275 8.36 -9.65 -26.24
CA THR A 275 8.85 -9.31 -24.91
C THR A 275 7.74 -8.63 -24.10
N VAL A 276 7.27 -9.26 -23.02
CA VAL A 276 6.29 -8.72 -22.07
C VAL A 276 6.99 -7.96 -20.95
N VAL A 277 8.13 -8.45 -20.47
CA VAL A 277 8.96 -7.80 -19.45
C VAL A 277 10.39 -7.60 -19.93
N ASN A 278 11.07 -6.63 -19.34
CA ASN A 278 12.51 -6.43 -19.52
C ASN A 278 13.24 -6.81 -18.22
N VAL A 279 14.06 -7.85 -18.26
CA VAL A 279 14.84 -8.34 -17.11
C VAL A 279 16.31 -7.95 -17.33
N LYS A 280 16.89 -7.18 -16.41
CA LYS A 280 18.27 -6.66 -16.52
C LYS A 280 18.96 -6.69 -15.17
N LEU A 281 20.29 -6.55 -15.16
CA LEU A 281 21.04 -6.20 -13.96
C LEU A 281 21.29 -4.70 -13.89
N ASN A 282 21.22 -4.12 -12.69
CA ASN A 282 21.71 -2.77 -12.44
C ASN A 282 23.23 -2.77 -12.14
N ASN A 283 23.78 -1.58 -11.86
CA ASN A 283 25.20 -1.40 -11.57
C ASN A 283 25.70 -2.11 -10.29
N TYR A 284 24.79 -2.66 -9.50
CA TYR A 284 25.05 -3.38 -8.24
C TYR A 284 24.80 -4.89 -8.37
N GLY A 285 24.60 -5.40 -9.59
CA GLY A 285 24.31 -6.82 -9.83
C GLY A 285 22.95 -7.25 -9.29
N GLN A 286 22.04 -6.30 -9.02
CA GLN A 286 20.67 -6.58 -8.62
C GLN A 286 19.80 -6.79 -9.86
N ILE A 287 18.87 -7.73 -9.76
CA ILE A 287 17.92 -8.05 -10.83
C ILE A 287 16.81 -7.00 -10.79
N VAL A 288 16.60 -6.36 -11.94
CA VAL A 288 15.55 -5.36 -12.16
C VAL A 288 14.61 -5.89 -13.24
N ILE A 289 13.30 -5.86 -12.97
CA ILE A 289 12.26 -6.27 -13.90
C ILE A 289 11.34 -5.07 -14.16
N GLU A 290 11.28 -4.65 -15.42
CA GLU A 290 10.37 -3.59 -15.90
C GLU A 290 9.22 -4.21 -16.71
N ASP A 291 7.99 -3.88 -16.36
CA ASP A 291 6.81 -4.24 -17.14
C ASP A 291 6.75 -3.43 -18.44
N LYS A 292 6.53 -4.06 -19.60
CA LYS A 292 6.27 -3.29 -20.83
C LYS A 292 4.82 -2.83 -20.93
N LEU A 293 3.89 -3.45 -20.19
CA LEU A 293 2.52 -3.01 -20.09
C LEU A 293 2.46 -1.76 -19.20
N LYS A 294 2.06 -0.64 -19.80
CA LYS A 294 1.94 0.63 -19.08
C LYS A 294 0.66 0.64 -18.24
N GLY A 295 0.70 1.26 -17.06
CA GLY A 295 -0.42 1.36 -16.14
C GLY A 295 -0.59 0.17 -15.19
N SER A 296 -0.08 -1.04 -15.50
CA SER A 296 -0.24 -2.18 -14.58
C SER A 296 0.62 -2.05 -13.33
N SER A 297 0.01 -2.21 -12.15
CA SER A 297 0.71 -2.19 -10.86
C SER A 297 0.90 -3.58 -10.24
N LYS A 298 0.66 -4.66 -11.00
CA LYS A 298 0.52 -6.02 -10.43
C LYS A 298 1.77 -6.88 -10.49
N LEU A 299 2.79 -6.48 -11.25
CA LEU A 299 4.04 -7.22 -11.39
C LEU A 299 4.69 -7.45 -10.02
N ASP A 300 5.15 -8.67 -9.75
CA ASP A 300 5.90 -9.01 -8.53
C ASP A 300 6.98 -10.07 -8.79
N PHE A 301 8.02 -10.11 -7.95
CA PHE A 301 9.17 -11.02 -8.08
C PHE A 301 9.79 -11.40 -6.73
N HIS A 302 10.17 -12.66 -6.61
CA HIS A 302 11.03 -13.21 -5.56
C HIS A 302 11.84 -14.37 -6.14
N MET A 303 13.07 -14.52 -5.65
CA MET A 303 13.95 -15.59 -6.09
C MET A 303 14.87 -16.06 -4.97
N VAL A 304 15.04 -17.39 -4.90
CA VAL A 304 16.01 -18.07 -4.03
C VAL A 304 16.85 -19.01 -4.88
N GLY A 305 18.18 -18.90 -4.79
CA GLY A 305 19.12 -19.85 -5.36
C GLY A 305 19.53 -20.91 -4.35
N ALA A 306 19.69 -22.15 -4.77
CA ALA A 306 20.17 -23.26 -3.96
C ALA A 306 21.22 -24.06 -4.72
N THR A 307 22.25 -24.53 -4.02
CA THR A 307 23.29 -25.40 -4.58
C THR A 307 23.76 -26.38 -3.53
N ASP A 308 23.77 -27.66 -3.87
CA ASP A 308 24.31 -28.72 -3.00
C ASP A 308 25.70 -29.11 -3.48
N PHE A 309 26.72 -28.74 -2.73
CA PHE A 309 28.11 -29.02 -3.10
C PHE A 309 28.58 -30.43 -2.71
N ASP A 310 27.76 -31.21 -1.99
CA ASP A 310 28.03 -32.63 -1.68
C ASP A 310 27.47 -33.57 -2.74
N TYR A 311 27.05 -33.02 -3.88
CA TYR A 311 26.35 -33.77 -4.91
C TYR A 311 27.24 -34.85 -5.55
N SER A 312 27.01 -36.10 -5.16
CA SER A 312 27.76 -37.28 -5.62
C SER A 312 27.37 -37.80 -7.02
N GLY A 313 26.56 -37.06 -7.80
CA GLY A 313 26.19 -37.46 -9.16
C GLY A 313 24.95 -38.36 -9.30
N ALA A 314 24.31 -38.74 -8.19
CA ALA A 314 23.09 -39.55 -8.23
C ALA A 314 21.84 -38.64 -8.25
N PRO A 315 20.89 -38.78 -9.21
CA PRO A 315 19.68 -37.95 -9.31
C PRO A 315 18.68 -38.02 -8.14
N ALA A 316 19.02 -38.75 -7.09
CA ALA A 316 18.16 -39.18 -5.99
C ALA A 316 18.83 -38.88 -4.64
N ALA A 317 19.55 -37.77 -4.52
CA ALA A 317 20.20 -37.32 -3.28
C ALA A 317 20.46 -35.81 -3.24
N ASP A 318 19.98 -35.03 -4.22
CA ASP A 318 20.28 -33.61 -4.35
C ASP A 318 19.40 -32.80 -3.39
N LYS A 319 19.99 -32.20 -2.35
CA LYS A 319 19.24 -31.42 -1.36
C LYS A 319 18.87 -30.03 -1.84
N ALA A 320 19.49 -29.54 -2.91
CA ALA A 320 19.13 -28.27 -3.53
C ALA A 320 17.90 -28.40 -4.44
N ASN A 321 17.56 -29.61 -4.88
CA ASN A 321 16.37 -29.90 -5.66
C ASN A 321 15.19 -30.33 -4.76
N ILE A 322 14.27 -29.40 -4.47
CA ILE A 322 13.12 -29.67 -3.59
C ILE A 322 12.14 -30.71 -4.17
N MET A 323 12.28 -31.08 -5.45
CA MET A 323 11.49 -32.14 -6.09
C MET A 323 12.05 -33.54 -5.88
N ASP A 324 13.24 -33.69 -5.29
CA ASP A 324 13.88 -34.98 -5.09
C ASP A 324 13.22 -35.76 -3.94
N ALA A 325 12.60 -36.90 -4.28
CA ALA A 325 11.88 -37.78 -3.36
C ALA A 325 12.76 -38.51 -2.33
N SER A 326 14.07 -38.45 -2.50
CA SER A 326 15.07 -39.13 -1.68
C SER A 326 15.58 -38.27 -0.53
N ALA A 327 15.35 -36.95 -0.60
CA ALA A 327 15.62 -36.04 0.49
C ALA A 327 14.78 -36.47 1.70
N TYR A 328 15.38 -36.49 2.88
CA TYR A 328 14.92 -37.16 4.12
C TYR A 328 13.58 -36.62 4.71
N HIS A 329 12.76 -35.91 3.94
CA HIS A 329 11.48 -35.30 4.30
C HIS A 329 10.35 -35.81 3.38
N VAL A 330 9.93 -37.05 3.62
CA VAL A 330 8.89 -37.75 2.82
C VAL A 330 7.47 -37.14 2.95
N ALA A 331 7.29 -36.14 3.82
CA ALA A 331 5.96 -35.59 4.10
C ALA A 331 5.49 -34.59 3.03
N GLU A 332 6.38 -33.79 2.42
CA GLU A 332 5.98 -32.68 1.56
C GLU A 332 7.05 -32.37 0.48
N LEU A 333 7.03 -33.13 -0.62
CA LEU A 333 7.86 -32.85 -1.79
C LEU A 333 7.53 -31.51 -2.40
N GLY A 334 8.52 -30.87 -3.00
CA GLY A 334 8.38 -29.62 -3.75
C GLY A 334 8.16 -28.38 -2.90
N LYS A 335 8.40 -28.42 -1.60
CA LYS A 335 8.26 -27.27 -0.70
C LYS A 335 9.57 -26.50 -0.52
N ILE A 336 9.52 -25.17 -0.64
CA ILE A 336 10.69 -24.29 -0.46
C ILE A 336 11.23 -24.35 0.97
N GLU A 337 10.36 -24.69 1.92
CA GLU A 337 10.65 -24.92 3.33
C GLU A 337 11.70 -26.01 3.56
N ASN A 338 11.94 -26.89 2.58
CA ASN A 338 12.97 -27.92 2.64
C ASN A 338 14.40 -27.32 2.54
N LEU A 339 14.53 -26.12 1.97
CA LEU A 339 15.83 -25.44 1.80
C LEU A 339 16.30 -24.71 3.05
N ILE A 340 15.41 -24.42 4.02
CA ILE A 340 15.75 -23.57 5.17
C ILE A 340 16.75 -24.21 6.14
N SER A 341 17.11 -25.47 5.90
CA SER A 341 18.10 -26.25 6.65
C SER A 341 19.53 -26.10 6.10
N GLY A 342 19.72 -25.34 5.02
CA GLY A 342 21.02 -25.00 4.43
C GLY A 342 21.73 -23.82 5.10
N GLU A 343 22.80 -23.34 4.47
CA GLU A 343 23.65 -22.24 4.92
C GLU A 343 23.60 -21.06 3.95
N SER A 344 23.39 -19.84 4.45
CA SER A 344 23.34 -18.63 3.61
C SER A 344 24.68 -17.90 3.49
N ASN A 345 25.67 -18.24 4.32
CA ASN A 345 27.03 -17.73 4.21
C ASN A 345 27.95 -18.70 3.47
N PHE A 346 28.22 -18.40 2.19
CA PHE A 346 29.08 -19.21 1.34
C PHE A 346 30.48 -19.46 1.93
N GLY A 347 31.07 -18.48 2.62
CA GLY A 347 32.39 -18.64 3.24
C GLY A 347 32.41 -19.69 4.35
N LYS A 348 31.30 -19.92 5.06
CA LYS A 348 31.19 -21.00 6.05
C LYS A 348 31.12 -22.37 5.40
N VAL A 349 30.42 -22.47 4.26
CA VAL A 349 30.31 -23.69 3.45
C VAL A 349 31.69 -24.09 2.95
N MET A 350 32.37 -23.18 2.26
CA MET A 350 33.72 -23.38 1.71
C MET A 350 34.75 -23.78 2.78
N ASN A 351 34.75 -23.11 3.94
CA ASN A 351 35.69 -23.41 5.02
C ASN A 351 35.29 -24.63 5.87
N GLY A 352 34.17 -25.28 5.58
CA GLY A 352 33.65 -26.40 6.38
C GLY A 352 33.33 -26.03 7.83
N THR A 353 32.95 -24.78 8.08
CA THR A 353 32.65 -24.22 9.42
C THR A 353 31.16 -23.95 9.64
N SER A 354 30.30 -24.32 8.69
CA SER A 354 28.85 -24.18 8.83
C SER A 354 28.30 -25.04 9.96
N SER A 355 27.36 -24.47 10.72
CA SER A 355 26.59 -25.17 11.76
C SER A 355 25.17 -25.52 11.29
N ALA A 356 24.87 -25.35 10.00
CA ALA A 356 23.57 -25.70 9.43
C ALA A 356 23.34 -27.22 9.47
N VAL A 357 22.07 -27.64 9.43
CA VAL A 357 21.69 -29.07 9.38
C VAL A 357 22.26 -29.72 8.11
N TYR A 358 22.29 -28.96 7.00
CA TYR A 358 22.93 -29.34 5.76
C TYR A 358 24.05 -28.36 5.42
N PRO A 359 25.29 -28.59 5.92
CA PRO A 359 26.39 -27.63 5.81
C PRO A 359 26.89 -27.41 4.38
N ASN A 360 26.62 -28.34 3.46
CA ASN A 360 27.02 -28.27 2.05
C ASN A 360 25.91 -27.71 1.13
N LEU A 361 24.70 -27.49 1.66
CA LEU A 361 23.60 -26.87 0.93
C LEU A 361 23.71 -25.35 1.09
N TYR A 362 24.20 -24.67 0.05
CA TYR A 362 24.28 -23.22 0.01
C TYR A 362 22.99 -22.61 -0.52
N ILE A 363 22.43 -21.65 0.23
CA ILE A 363 21.23 -20.92 -0.14
C ILE A 363 21.57 -19.43 -0.34
N LYS A 364 21.23 -18.91 -1.52
CA LYS A 364 21.41 -17.51 -1.87
C LYS A 364 20.05 -16.82 -1.98
N ASN A 365 19.79 -15.90 -1.06
CA ASN A 365 18.65 -14.99 -1.17
C ASN A 365 19.03 -13.81 -2.07
N PHE A 366 18.07 -13.35 -2.88
CA PHE A 366 18.22 -12.14 -3.71
C PHE A 366 17.44 -10.96 -3.13
N VAL A 367 16.48 -11.23 -2.26
CA VAL A 367 15.71 -10.22 -1.54
C VAL A 367 15.95 -10.38 -0.04
N GLN A 368 16.09 -9.26 0.66
CA GLN A 368 16.16 -9.18 2.11
C GLN A 368 14.98 -8.34 2.63
N SER A 369 14.37 -8.78 3.70
CA SER A 369 13.32 -8.07 4.41
C SER A 369 13.57 -8.13 5.92
N ASP A 370 12.75 -7.39 6.66
CA ASP A 370 12.61 -7.41 8.11
C ASP A 370 11.41 -8.27 8.58
N PHE A 371 10.76 -9.00 7.66
CA PHE A 371 9.62 -9.86 8.01
C PHE A 371 10.08 -11.16 8.62
N VAL A 372 9.36 -11.57 9.66
CA VAL A 372 9.63 -12.81 10.40
C VAL A 372 8.73 -13.92 9.84
N PRO A 373 9.19 -15.17 9.72
CA PRO A 373 8.34 -16.29 9.36
C PRO A 373 7.17 -16.49 10.34
N ALA A 374 6.00 -16.88 9.83
CA ALA A 374 4.78 -17.04 10.64
C ALA A 374 4.89 -18.03 11.81
N ASN A 375 5.86 -18.95 11.74
CA ASN A 375 6.06 -20.04 12.70
C ASN A 375 7.32 -19.86 13.57
N GLU A 376 7.98 -18.70 13.54
CA GLU A 376 9.05 -18.37 14.48
C GLU A 376 8.46 -17.99 15.84
N PHE A 377 7.93 -18.97 16.56
CA PHE A 377 7.84 -18.83 18.01
C PHE A 377 9.25 -19.07 18.53
N GLU A 378 9.87 -18.03 19.09
CA GLU A 378 11.17 -18.09 19.78
C GLU A 378 11.33 -19.48 20.42
N THR A 379 12.41 -20.20 20.06
CA THR A 379 12.82 -21.37 20.85
C THR A 379 13.21 -20.90 22.24
N LYS A 380 12.23 -20.71 23.10
CA LYS A 380 12.42 -20.60 24.52
C LYS A 380 12.58 -22.02 25.03
N LEU A 381 13.73 -22.31 25.63
CA LEU A 381 13.95 -23.57 26.32
C LEU A 381 12.85 -23.73 27.39
N VAL A 382 11.93 -24.68 27.22
CA VAL A 382 10.73 -24.77 28.08
C VAL A 382 11.05 -25.48 29.40
N SER A 383 11.94 -26.48 29.40
CA SER A 383 12.32 -27.23 30.60
C SER A 383 13.58 -28.08 30.38
N ALA A 384 14.28 -28.39 31.47
CA ALA A 384 15.30 -29.45 31.52
C ALA A 384 14.98 -30.38 32.71
N GLU A 385 15.06 -31.69 32.49
CA GLU A 385 14.79 -32.73 33.49
C GLU A 385 16.08 -33.39 33.97
N PHE A 386 16.19 -33.70 35.27
CA PHE A 386 17.21 -34.59 35.79
C PHE A 386 16.64 -35.50 36.88
N SER A 387 17.14 -36.74 36.92
CA SER A 387 16.75 -37.78 37.87
C SER A 387 17.93 -38.16 38.75
N MET A 388 17.74 -38.14 40.08
CA MET A 388 18.80 -38.49 41.03
C MET A 388 18.67 -39.96 41.43
N SER A 389 19.69 -40.78 41.13
CA SER A 389 19.68 -42.19 41.51
C SER A 389 20.14 -42.47 42.96
N ALA A 390 20.61 -41.44 43.69
CA ALA A 390 21.08 -41.56 45.09
C ALA A 390 20.98 -40.21 45.87
N PRO A 391 20.95 -40.23 47.22
CA PRO A 391 21.00 -39.02 48.05
C PRO A 391 22.36 -38.30 47.95
N VAL A 392 22.35 -36.96 47.84
CA VAL A 392 23.55 -36.11 47.77
C VAL A 392 24.35 -36.20 49.08
N ALA A 393 25.66 -36.44 48.98
CA ALA A 393 26.57 -36.42 50.13
C ALA A 393 27.04 -34.99 50.47
N PHE A 394 27.42 -34.77 51.74
CA PHE A 394 27.92 -33.48 52.21
C PHE A 394 29.16 -33.02 51.41
N GLY A 395 29.05 -31.87 50.74
CA GLY A 395 30.17 -31.20 50.06
C GLY A 395 30.19 -31.27 48.53
N GLU A 396 29.18 -31.83 47.87
CA GLU A 396 29.09 -31.82 46.40
C GLU A 396 28.53 -30.51 45.86
N THR A 397 29.11 -29.98 44.78
CA THR A 397 28.69 -28.74 44.11
C THR A 397 27.96 -29.05 42.80
N LEU A 398 26.84 -28.39 42.54
CA LEU A 398 26.13 -28.46 41.27
C LEU A 398 26.59 -27.30 40.37
N SER A 399 27.08 -27.62 39.18
CA SER A 399 27.50 -26.63 38.17
C SER A 399 26.53 -26.63 36.99
N LEU A 400 26.05 -25.46 36.62
CA LEU A 400 25.16 -25.24 35.48
C LEU A 400 25.89 -24.41 34.41
N GLY A 401 26.00 -24.93 33.19
CA GLY A 401 26.51 -24.18 32.03
C GLY A 401 25.37 -23.50 31.27
N ILE A 402 25.45 -22.19 31.08
CA ILE A 402 24.52 -21.40 30.27
C ILE A 402 25.24 -21.00 28.97
N ASP A 403 24.73 -21.44 27.82
CA ASP A 403 25.19 -20.97 26.52
C ASP A 403 24.54 -19.62 26.20
N ASN A 404 25.37 -18.60 26.00
CA ASN A 404 24.91 -17.23 25.75
C ASN A 404 24.54 -16.99 24.28
N GLY A 405 24.72 -17.98 23.40
CA GLY A 405 24.39 -17.88 21.97
C GLY A 405 25.40 -17.12 21.12
N ASP A 406 26.53 -16.68 21.69
CA ASP A 406 27.68 -16.07 21.01
C ASP A 406 28.91 -17.01 20.96
N GLY A 407 28.72 -18.29 21.31
CA GLY A 407 29.79 -19.27 21.46
C GLY A 407 30.51 -19.22 22.82
N THR A 408 30.07 -18.38 23.76
CA THR A 408 30.57 -18.37 25.15
C THR A 408 29.62 -19.08 26.11
N VAL A 409 30.19 -19.94 26.97
CA VAL A 409 29.44 -20.62 28.04
C VAL A 409 29.73 -19.94 29.37
N SER A 410 28.71 -19.35 29.98
CA SER A 410 28.77 -18.84 31.35
C SER A 410 28.42 -19.95 32.34
N THR A 411 29.41 -20.37 33.12
CA THR A 411 29.23 -21.43 34.13
C THR A 411 28.80 -20.81 35.46
N ILE A 412 27.57 -21.07 35.91
CA ILE A 412 27.16 -20.79 37.28
C ILE A 412 27.58 -21.99 38.13
N THR A 413 28.54 -21.79 39.02
CA THR A 413 28.92 -22.77 40.04
C THR A 413 28.37 -22.27 41.37
N GLN A 414 27.26 -22.85 41.84
CA GLN A 414 26.67 -22.51 43.13
C GLN A 414 26.88 -23.70 44.07
N ALA A 415 27.62 -23.48 45.15
CA ALA A 415 27.67 -24.43 46.25
C ALA A 415 26.35 -24.36 47.01
N PHE A 416 25.60 -25.46 47.01
CA PHE A 416 24.40 -25.62 47.84
C PHE A 416 24.84 -26.22 49.18
N ASN A 417 24.63 -25.47 50.27
CA ASN A 417 24.98 -25.96 51.61
C ASN A 417 23.87 -26.93 52.07
N ILE A 418 24.04 -28.21 51.76
CA ILE A 418 23.14 -29.27 52.20
C ILE A 418 23.74 -29.94 53.43
N ASP A 419 23.08 -29.79 54.58
CA ASP A 419 23.37 -30.52 55.82
C ASP A 419 22.20 -31.42 56.22
N ALA A 420 22.37 -32.18 57.32
CA ALA A 420 21.34 -33.09 57.82
C ALA A 420 20.04 -32.38 58.30
N ALA A 421 20.03 -31.06 58.39
CA ALA A 421 18.87 -30.25 58.78
C ALA A 421 18.17 -29.56 57.59
N THR A 422 18.79 -29.59 56.41
CA THR A 422 18.28 -28.91 55.20
C THR A 422 17.05 -29.64 54.69
N THR A 423 15.89 -28.95 54.67
CA THR A 423 14.66 -29.54 54.14
C THR A 423 14.59 -29.38 52.62
N TYR A 424 13.73 -30.18 51.99
CA TYR A 424 13.47 -30.08 50.55
C TYR A 424 13.05 -28.66 50.11
N ASN A 425 12.22 -27.97 50.92
CA ASN A 425 11.80 -26.60 50.63
C ASN A 425 12.96 -25.60 50.75
N ASP A 426 13.94 -25.86 51.62
CA ASP A 426 15.12 -25.01 51.76
C ASP A 426 16.03 -25.15 50.52
N LEU A 427 16.21 -26.38 50.02
CA LEU A 427 16.96 -26.64 48.78
C LEU A 427 16.25 -26.05 47.55
N LYS A 428 14.93 -26.24 47.46
CA LYS A 428 14.06 -25.65 46.43
C LYS A 428 14.25 -24.13 46.39
N THR A 429 14.13 -23.47 47.54
CA THR A 429 14.27 -22.01 47.66
C THR A 429 15.68 -21.54 47.31
N GLN A 430 16.73 -22.30 47.67
CA GLN A 430 18.10 -21.97 47.27
C GLN A 430 18.30 -22.02 45.75
N ILE A 431 17.77 -23.05 45.08
CA ILE A 431 17.86 -23.18 43.60
C ILE A 431 17.07 -22.05 42.91
N GLU A 432 15.84 -21.77 43.35
CA GLU A 432 15.00 -20.69 42.82
C GLU A 432 15.59 -19.30 43.06
N ASN A 433 16.42 -19.12 44.10
CA ASN A 433 17.12 -17.84 44.35
C ASN A 433 18.41 -17.68 43.53
N THR A 434 18.90 -18.73 42.88
CA THR A 434 20.15 -18.71 42.09
C THR A 434 19.91 -18.26 40.64
N GLY A 435 18.66 -18.31 40.17
CA GLY A 435 18.23 -17.81 38.86
C GLY A 435 16.70 -17.84 38.71
N ASN A 436 16.14 -17.28 37.63
CA ASN A 436 14.68 -17.14 37.41
C ASN A 436 13.95 -18.47 37.08
N PHE A 437 14.10 -19.49 37.93
CA PHE A 437 13.51 -20.82 37.75
C PHE A 437 12.41 -21.09 38.80
N LEU A 438 11.45 -21.94 38.44
CA LEU A 438 10.44 -22.55 39.29
C LEU A 438 10.76 -24.04 39.36
N VAL A 439 11.01 -24.54 40.56
CA VAL A 439 11.42 -25.93 40.76
C VAL A 439 10.19 -26.76 41.12
N THR A 440 9.93 -27.83 40.38
CA THR A 440 8.83 -28.77 40.64
C THR A 440 9.41 -30.15 40.89
N VAL A 441 8.94 -30.88 41.90
CA VAL A 441 9.42 -32.23 42.20
C VAL A 441 8.27 -33.21 42.26
N SER A 442 8.46 -34.33 41.58
CA SER A 442 7.51 -35.43 41.52
C SER A 442 8.30 -36.74 41.70
N GLY A 443 8.22 -37.33 42.89
CA GLY A 443 9.04 -38.49 43.26
C GLY A 443 10.54 -38.15 43.27
N ASP A 444 11.34 -38.97 42.61
CA ASP A 444 12.81 -38.83 42.54
C ASP A 444 13.27 -37.90 41.40
N THR A 445 12.33 -37.20 40.76
CA THR A 445 12.58 -36.33 39.60
C THR A 445 12.42 -34.86 39.98
N ILE A 446 13.41 -34.05 39.64
CA ILE A 446 13.39 -32.60 39.81
C ILE A 446 13.31 -31.93 38.43
N THR A 447 12.27 -31.12 38.24
CA THR A 447 12.01 -30.38 37.00
C THR A 447 12.24 -28.89 37.25
N LEU A 448 13.08 -28.27 36.43
CA LEU A 448 13.35 -26.83 36.47
C LEU A 448 12.56 -26.15 35.33
N ASN A 449 11.57 -25.32 35.69
CA ASN A 449 10.77 -24.54 34.75
C ASN A 449 11.22 -23.07 34.77
N THR A 450 11.55 -22.45 33.64
CA THR A 450 11.91 -21.02 33.64
C THR A 450 10.70 -20.12 33.88
N THR A 451 10.86 -19.02 34.63
CA THR A 451 9.81 -18.00 34.80
C THR A 451 9.89 -16.91 33.71
N SER A 452 8.81 -16.14 33.54
CA SER A 452 8.52 -15.25 32.41
C SER A 452 9.46 -14.05 32.17
N LYS A 453 10.65 -14.00 32.78
CA LYS A 453 11.66 -12.95 32.55
C LYS A 453 13.05 -13.52 32.23
N GLY A 454 13.39 -13.58 30.93
CA GLY A 454 14.75 -13.43 30.40
C GLY A 454 15.68 -14.66 30.24
N ILE A 455 15.88 -15.03 28.96
CA ILE A 455 17.09 -15.56 28.24
C ILE A 455 17.93 -16.71 28.82
N ALA A 456 17.96 -17.83 28.07
CA ALA A 456 19.16 -18.56 27.64
C ALA A 456 18.84 -19.50 26.45
N LYS A 457 19.69 -19.49 25.41
CA LYS A 457 19.61 -20.40 24.27
C LYS A 457 20.37 -21.68 24.65
N GLY A 458 19.70 -22.58 25.37
CA GLY A 458 20.29 -23.85 25.81
C GLY A 458 20.89 -23.79 27.22
N VAL A 459 20.37 -24.64 28.10
CA VAL A 459 21.05 -25.04 29.33
C VAL A 459 21.69 -26.40 29.02
N SER A 460 23.02 -26.46 28.98
CA SER A 460 23.75 -27.72 28.85
C SER A 460 24.46 -28.00 30.18
N ILE A 461 24.14 -29.14 30.81
CA ILE A 461 24.85 -29.59 32.02
C ILE A 461 26.15 -30.25 31.57
N GLY A 462 27.27 -29.53 31.66
CA GLY A 462 28.59 -30.08 31.38
C GLY A 462 28.96 -31.16 32.39
N SER A 463 29.26 -32.36 31.90
CA SER A 463 29.69 -33.50 32.70
C SER A 463 31.06 -33.24 33.33
N ASN A 464 31.07 -32.79 34.58
CA ASN A 464 32.20 -33.00 35.48
C ASN A 464 31.73 -33.50 36.86
N LEU A 465 30.62 -34.25 36.86
CA LEU A 465 30.25 -35.13 37.96
C LEU A 465 30.88 -36.48 37.65
N THR A 466 31.81 -36.91 38.49
CA THR A 466 32.54 -38.16 38.35
C THR A 466 31.57 -39.34 38.33
N SER A 467 31.27 -39.80 37.12
CA SER A 467 31.02 -41.18 36.69
C SER A 467 30.65 -42.22 37.76
N ASP A 468 29.57 -42.05 38.53
CA ASP A 468 28.95 -43.25 39.11
C ASP A 468 27.46 -43.21 39.49
N ASN A 469 26.70 -42.10 39.54
CA ASN A 469 25.34 -42.19 40.12
C ASN A 469 24.23 -41.22 39.63
N VAL A 470 24.28 -40.67 38.41
CA VAL A 470 23.15 -39.85 37.90
C VAL A 470 22.96 -40.06 36.39
N ALA A 471 21.84 -40.65 35.99
CA ALA A 471 21.40 -40.61 34.59
C ALA A 471 20.71 -39.25 34.35
N VAL A 472 21.37 -38.34 33.65
CA VAL A 472 20.76 -37.09 33.18
C VAL A 472 20.13 -37.37 31.82
N THR A 473 18.80 -37.47 31.78
CA THR A 473 18.06 -37.57 30.52
C THR A 473 17.50 -36.20 30.19
N THR A 474 18.16 -35.46 29.31
CA THR A 474 17.61 -34.21 28.78
C THR A 474 16.57 -34.56 27.73
N SER A 475 15.28 -34.34 28.01
CA SER A 475 14.27 -34.32 26.94
C SER A 475 14.24 -32.92 26.31
N THR A 476 14.93 -32.76 25.18
CA THR A 476 14.64 -31.63 24.29
C THR A 476 13.40 -32.01 23.51
N ASN A 477 12.29 -31.29 23.70
CA ASN A 477 11.15 -31.44 22.82
C ASN A 477 11.56 -30.94 21.43
N THR A 478 12.01 -31.86 20.59
CA THR A 478 12.59 -31.58 19.28
C THR A 478 11.47 -31.56 18.24
N SER A 479 10.52 -30.67 18.47
CA SER A 479 9.42 -30.41 17.55
C SER A 479 9.13 -28.91 17.53
N ASN A 480 10.20 -28.12 17.43
CA ASN A 480 10.14 -26.72 17.02
C ASN A 480 11.24 -26.54 15.98
N LYS A 481 10.85 -26.13 14.78
CA LYS A 481 11.76 -25.82 13.67
C LYS A 481 12.59 -24.62 14.10
N THR A 482 13.82 -24.83 14.56
CA THR A 482 14.75 -23.72 14.84
C THR A 482 15.08 -23.09 13.50
N ILE A 483 14.28 -22.13 13.04
CA ILE A 483 14.70 -21.25 11.95
C ILE A 483 15.82 -20.41 12.55
N LEU A 484 17.05 -20.70 12.13
CA LEU A 484 18.15 -19.77 12.35
C LEU A 484 17.75 -18.48 11.61
N SER A 485 17.87 -17.33 12.26
CA SER A 485 17.59 -15.98 11.73
C SER A 485 18.08 -15.74 10.30
N ASP A 486 19.06 -16.51 9.87
CA ASP A 486 19.80 -16.36 8.62
C ASP A 486 19.01 -16.86 7.37
N MET A 487 17.83 -17.47 7.55
CA MET A 487 17.02 -18.12 6.49
C MET A 487 15.58 -17.59 6.33
N GLN A 488 15.23 -16.49 7.00
CA GLN A 488 13.89 -15.90 7.00
C GLN A 488 13.42 -15.46 5.60
N ASN A 489 14.35 -14.99 4.77
CA ASN A 489 14.06 -14.45 3.44
C ASN A 489 13.85 -15.51 2.35
N THR A 490 14.01 -16.78 2.68
CA THR A 490 13.75 -17.90 1.77
C THR A 490 12.26 -18.13 1.58
N LEU A 491 11.44 -17.87 2.60
CA LEU A 491 9.98 -17.97 2.49
C LEU A 491 9.46 -16.73 1.74
N TYR A 492 8.53 -16.93 0.81
CA TYR A 492 7.95 -15.82 0.06
C TYR A 492 6.81 -15.16 0.86
N ASP A 493 5.68 -15.83 1.02
CA ASP A 493 4.44 -15.28 1.59
C ASP A 493 4.05 -15.86 2.95
N ASP A 494 4.80 -16.84 3.47
CA ASP A 494 4.64 -17.34 4.85
C ASP A 494 5.39 -16.43 5.84
N THR A 495 4.94 -15.19 5.95
CA THR A 495 5.59 -14.14 6.76
C THR A 495 4.58 -13.32 7.57
N SER A 496 5.01 -12.84 8.73
CA SER A 496 4.22 -11.98 9.59
C SER A 496 4.14 -10.54 9.09
N PHE A 497 3.07 -9.85 9.47
CA PHE A 497 2.86 -8.45 9.15
C PHE A 497 3.87 -7.57 9.90
N SER A 498 4.24 -6.43 9.30
CA SER A 498 5.15 -5.48 9.96
C SER A 498 4.49 -4.89 11.19
N LYS A 499 5.24 -4.82 12.29
CA LYS A 499 4.76 -4.34 13.59
C LYS A 499 5.30 -2.96 13.89
N ASP A 500 4.39 -2.00 14.03
CA ASP A 500 4.70 -0.62 14.44
C ASP A 500 3.80 -0.20 15.61
N GLY A 501 4.34 -0.30 16.83
CA GLY A 501 3.62 0.02 18.06
C GLY A 501 2.34 -0.80 18.22
N SER A 502 1.18 -0.13 18.09
CA SER A 502 -0.14 -0.75 18.20
C SER A 502 -0.72 -1.25 16.87
N LYS A 503 0.04 -1.14 15.77
CA LYS A 503 -0.39 -1.50 14.43
C LYS A 503 0.39 -2.70 13.88
N LEU A 504 -0.30 -3.53 13.11
CA LEU A 504 0.28 -4.56 12.26
C LEU A 504 -0.16 -4.29 10.82
N THR A 505 0.78 -4.17 9.90
CA THR A 505 0.49 -3.77 8.51
C THR A 505 1.11 -4.75 7.53
N SER A 506 0.28 -5.24 6.60
CA SER A 506 0.73 -6.09 5.49
C SER A 506 1.49 -5.27 4.45
N ASN A 507 2.40 -5.87 3.68
CA ASN A 507 3.18 -5.14 2.69
C ASN A 507 2.65 -5.24 1.25
N VAL A 508 1.86 -6.27 0.92
CA VAL A 508 1.28 -6.46 -0.41
C VAL A 508 -0.06 -5.74 -0.53
N SER A 509 -0.13 -4.79 -1.45
CA SER A 509 -1.37 -4.10 -1.82
C SER A 509 -2.30 -5.02 -2.60
N GLN A 510 -3.56 -5.07 -2.18
CA GLN A 510 -4.61 -5.82 -2.85
C GLN A 510 -5.16 -4.98 -4.01
N ILE A 511 -4.99 -5.48 -5.23
CA ILE A 511 -5.34 -4.77 -6.46
C ILE A 511 -6.34 -5.59 -7.27
N VAL A 512 -7.45 -4.97 -7.64
CA VAL A 512 -8.47 -5.56 -8.50
C VAL A 512 -7.89 -5.82 -9.88
N LYS A 513 -8.06 -7.04 -10.38
CA LYS A 513 -7.45 -7.46 -11.66
C LYS A 513 -8.01 -6.72 -12.86
N ASP A 514 -9.31 -6.49 -12.92
CA ASP A 514 -9.92 -5.89 -14.12
C ASP A 514 -9.73 -4.37 -14.20
N THR A 515 -9.79 -3.69 -13.06
CA THR A 515 -9.81 -2.23 -13.00
C THR A 515 -8.47 -1.62 -12.63
N ASN A 516 -7.51 -2.43 -12.18
CA ASN A 516 -6.29 -1.98 -11.53
C ASN A 516 -6.56 -1.11 -10.28
N ALA A 517 -7.78 -1.02 -9.75
CA ALA A 517 -8.07 -0.23 -8.55
C ALA A 517 -7.58 -0.93 -7.27
N PHE A 518 -7.29 -0.18 -6.22
CA PHE A 518 -7.05 -0.78 -4.90
C PHE A 518 -8.35 -1.38 -4.36
N ALA A 519 -8.23 -2.53 -3.69
CA ALA A 519 -9.36 -3.17 -3.06
C ALA A 519 -9.93 -2.29 -1.92
N THR A 520 -11.24 -2.33 -1.79
CA THR A 520 -11.99 -1.73 -0.69
C THR A 520 -12.67 -2.82 0.12
N ALA A 521 -13.23 -2.48 1.28
CA ALA A 521 -13.93 -3.46 2.12
C ALA A 521 -15.08 -4.20 1.41
N SER A 522 -15.72 -3.58 0.40
CA SER A 522 -16.77 -4.19 -0.41
C SER A 522 -16.26 -5.01 -1.60
N THR A 523 -14.97 -4.92 -1.92
CA THR A 523 -14.35 -5.70 -3.00
C THR A 523 -14.35 -7.18 -2.60
N LYS A 524 -14.64 -8.06 -3.57
CA LYS A 524 -14.63 -9.50 -3.36
C LYS A 524 -13.19 -10.03 -3.41
N LEU A 525 -12.86 -11.04 -2.62
CA LEU A 525 -11.56 -11.70 -2.71
C LEU A 525 -11.32 -12.26 -4.12
N PHE A 526 -12.37 -12.75 -4.76
CA PHE A 526 -12.37 -13.27 -6.12
C PHE A 526 -11.84 -12.26 -7.15
N GLU A 527 -12.10 -10.96 -6.96
CA GLU A 527 -11.71 -9.89 -7.91
C GLU A 527 -10.21 -9.58 -7.87
N VAL A 528 -9.52 -10.00 -6.80
CA VAL A 528 -8.07 -9.82 -6.60
C VAL A 528 -7.31 -11.14 -6.77
N ALA A 529 -7.96 -12.26 -6.47
CA ALA A 529 -7.37 -13.59 -6.48
C ALA A 529 -6.95 -14.11 -7.86
N ASP A 530 -5.98 -15.02 -7.88
CA ASP A 530 -5.67 -15.84 -9.05
C ASP A 530 -6.55 -17.08 -9.18
N ILE A 531 -7.72 -16.83 -9.78
CA ILE A 531 -8.72 -17.85 -10.10
C ILE A 531 -8.32 -18.75 -11.28
N THR A 532 -7.12 -18.58 -11.87
CA THR A 532 -6.62 -19.52 -12.89
C THR A 532 -6.02 -20.78 -12.27
N GLN A 533 -5.71 -20.73 -10.97
CA GLN A 533 -5.04 -21.80 -10.22
C GLN A 533 -6.06 -22.67 -9.47
N ASN A 534 -5.64 -23.88 -9.09
CA ASN A 534 -6.48 -24.89 -8.41
C ASN A 534 -7.74 -25.27 -9.21
N ASN A 535 -8.88 -24.63 -8.92
CA ASN A 535 -10.14 -24.80 -9.64
C ASN A 535 -10.42 -23.55 -10.47
N ALA A 536 -10.11 -23.61 -11.76
CA ALA A 536 -10.27 -22.49 -12.66
C ALA A 536 -11.69 -21.87 -12.57
N GLY A 537 -11.75 -20.58 -12.24
CA GLY A 537 -12.98 -19.79 -12.19
C GLY A 537 -13.72 -19.77 -10.84
N THR A 538 -13.15 -20.33 -9.76
CA THR A 538 -13.75 -20.22 -8.41
C THR A 538 -12.69 -20.24 -7.30
N LEU A 539 -12.97 -19.58 -6.19
CA LEU A 539 -12.26 -19.68 -4.91
C LEU A 539 -12.67 -20.92 -4.11
N GLY A 540 -13.68 -21.66 -4.56
CA GLY A 540 -14.17 -22.86 -3.91
C GLY A 540 -13.09 -23.94 -3.78
N GLY A 541 -12.72 -24.24 -2.53
CA GLY A 541 -11.69 -25.23 -2.18
C GLY A 541 -10.36 -24.60 -1.73
N THR A 542 -10.20 -23.28 -1.85
CA THR A 542 -9.03 -22.56 -1.32
C THR A 542 -9.10 -22.48 0.20
N SER A 543 -7.96 -22.69 0.86
CA SER A 543 -7.84 -22.58 2.32
C SER A 543 -6.72 -21.59 2.67
N LEU A 544 -7.03 -20.64 3.55
CA LEU A 544 -6.10 -19.66 4.07
C LEU A 544 -5.76 -20.00 5.52
N LYS A 545 -4.49 -19.86 5.88
CA LYS A 545 -4.00 -20.02 7.25
C LYS A 545 -3.73 -18.67 7.86
N LEU A 546 -4.36 -18.42 9.00
CA LEU A 546 -4.21 -17.22 9.82
C LEU A 546 -3.57 -17.64 11.14
N SER A 547 -2.27 -17.39 11.29
CA SER A 547 -1.52 -17.74 12.49
C SER A 547 -0.95 -16.51 13.16
N GLY A 548 -0.59 -16.64 14.44
CA GLY A 548 0.09 -15.58 15.17
C GLY A 548 -0.21 -15.57 16.66
N ILE A 549 -0.14 -14.38 17.26
CA ILE A 549 -0.34 -14.12 18.69
C ILE A 549 -1.53 -13.16 18.84
N SER A 550 -2.46 -13.46 19.74
CA SER A 550 -3.59 -12.59 20.03
C SER A 550 -3.16 -11.34 20.79
N VAL A 551 -4.05 -10.34 20.88
CA VAL A 551 -3.85 -9.16 21.75
C VAL A 551 -3.63 -9.55 23.22
N GLN A 552 -4.09 -10.74 23.62
CA GLN A 552 -3.95 -11.29 24.98
C GLN A 552 -2.66 -12.10 25.17
N GLY A 553 -1.83 -12.26 24.12
CA GLY A 553 -0.58 -13.01 24.18
C GLY A 553 -0.74 -14.52 24.00
N THR A 554 -1.89 -15.00 23.53
CA THR A 554 -2.13 -16.43 23.24
C THR A 554 -1.84 -16.72 21.78
N THR A 555 -1.11 -17.80 21.49
CA THR A 555 -0.91 -18.24 20.11
C THR A 555 -2.22 -18.78 19.53
N PHE A 556 -2.43 -18.58 18.23
CA PHE A 556 -3.53 -19.16 17.47
C PHE A 556 -3.04 -19.64 16.10
N ASP A 557 -3.71 -20.66 15.56
CA ASP A 557 -3.56 -21.13 14.19
C ASP A 557 -4.96 -21.42 13.66
N ALA A 558 -5.49 -20.47 12.90
CA ALA A 558 -6.84 -20.50 12.38
C ALA A 558 -6.84 -20.86 10.90
N GLN A 559 -7.66 -21.83 10.52
CA GLN A 559 -7.88 -22.23 9.14
C GLN A 559 -9.18 -21.60 8.63
N ILE A 560 -9.11 -20.84 7.54
CA ILE A 560 -10.24 -20.25 6.83
C ILE A 560 -10.45 -21.02 5.54
N ASP A 561 -11.55 -21.77 5.46
CA ASP A 561 -11.90 -22.53 4.26
C ASP A 561 -12.95 -21.81 3.43
N LEU A 562 -12.59 -21.48 2.19
CA LEU A 562 -13.48 -20.88 1.21
C LEU A 562 -14.28 -21.99 0.52
N LYS A 563 -15.57 -22.10 0.86
CA LYS A 563 -16.46 -23.19 0.41
C LYS A 563 -17.69 -22.61 -0.26
N SER A 564 -18.18 -23.29 -1.29
CA SER A 564 -19.47 -22.96 -1.89
C SER A 564 -20.62 -23.19 -0.89
N THR A 565 -21.69 -22.42 -1.04
CA THR A 565 -22.97 -22.58 -0.32
C THR A 565 -23.56 -23.98 -0.43
N ALA A 566 -23.33 -24.69 -1.54
CA ALA A 566 -23.73 -26.10 -1.71
C ALA A 566 -23.04 -27.04 -0.70
N ASN A 567 -21.88 -26.64 -0.19
CA ASN A 567 -21.06 -27.37 0.78
C ASN A 567 -21.11 -26.74 2.19
N GLY A 568 -22.18 -26.00 2.51
CA GLY A 568 -22.38 -25.39 3.82
C GLY A 568 -21.84 -23.96 3.97
N GLY A 569 -21.31 -23.37 2.89
CA GLY A 569 -20.73 -22.02 2.89
C GLY A 569 -19.36 -21.97 3.56
N SER A 570 -18.69 -20.84 3.41
CA SER A 570 -17.32 -20.67 3.91
C SER A 570 -17.26 -20.63 5.43
N THR A 571 -16.17 -21.15 6.00
CA THR A 571 -16.01 -21.36 7.45
C THR A 571 -14.61 -21.02 7.92
N PHE A 572 -14.45 -20.67 9.19
CA PHE A 572 -13.14 -20.65 9.85
C PHE A 572 -13.12 -21.54 11.10
N SER A 573 -11.95 -22.03 11.50
CA SER A 573 -11.74 -22.90 12.66
C SER A 573 -10.39 -22.60 13.33
N LEU A 574 -10.24 -22.88 14.62
CA LEU A 574 -8.99 -22.70 15.37
C LEU A 574 -8.34 -24.04 15.80
N ASP A 575 -8.95 -25.16 15.41
CA ASP A 575 -8.61 -26.51 15.85
C ASP A 575 -8.46 -27.47 14.67
N GLY A 576 -8.00 -26.95 13.52
CA GLY A 576 -7.77 -27.75 12.30
C GLY A 576 -9.05 -28.32 11.69
N GLY A 577 -10.15 -27.55 11.74
CA GLY A 577 -11.43 -27.90 11.09
C GLY A 577 -12.41 -28.71 11.93
N VAL A 578 -12.14 -28.93 13.22
CA VAL A 578 -13.05 -29.69 14.12
C VAL A 578 -14.24 -28.81 14.53
N THR A 579 -13.98 -27.57 14.96
CA THR A 579 -14.99 -26.57 15.34
C THR A 579 -15.08 -25.51 14.27
N ASN A 580 -16.11 -25.60 13.44
CA ASN A 580 -16.31 -24.68 12.31
C ASN A 580 -17.27 -23.54 12.65
N TYR A 581 -16.81 -22.33 12.42
CA TYR A 581 -17.59 -21.10 12.47
C TYR A 581 -17.93 -20.66 11.04
N THR A 582 -19.21 -20.75 10.66
CA THR A 582 -19.72 -20.17 9.41
C THR A 582 -19.45 -18.67 9.30
N ILE A 583 -18.95 -18.25 8.13
CA ILE A 583 -18.78 -16.86 7.73
C ILE A 583 -20.08 -16.39 7.07
N PHE A 584 -20.61 -15.27 7.51
CA PHE A 584 -21.90 -14.75 7.05
C PHE A 584 -21.74 -13.51 6.17
N ASN A 585 -22.60 -13.37 5.15
CA ASN A 585 -22.69 -12.17 4.32
C ASN A 585 -23.15 -10.93 5.12
N MET A 586 -23.02 -9.75 4.53
CA MET A 586 -23.41 -8.47 5.15
C MET A 586 -24.88 -8.10 4.89
N GLU A 587 -25.68 -9.03 4.37
CA GLU A 587 -27.11 -8.80 4.10
C GLU A 587 -27.96 -8.98 5.36
N ASN A 588 -29.20 -8.49 5.31
CA ASN A 588 -30.15 -8.67 6.40
C ASN A 588 -31.43 -9.37 5.88
N PRO A 589 -31.74 -10.61 6.31
CA PRO A 589 -31.00 -11.43 7.28
C PRO A 589 -29.70 -12.02 6.71
N ARG A 590 -28.69 -12.18 7.56
CA ARG A 590 -27.42 -12.79 7.17
C ARG A 590 -27.58 -14.23 6.72
N SER A 591 -26.86 -14.61 5.67
CA SER A 591 -26.78 -15.98 5.17
C SER A 591 -25.32 -16.44 5.02
N ALA A 592 -25.09 -17.75 5.00
CA ALA A 592 -23.76 -18.32 4.80
C ALA A 592 -23.21 -17.87 3.44
N VAL A 593 -21.98 -17.37 3.42
CA VAL A 593 -21.38 -16.78 2.22
C VAL A 593 -20.76 -17.85 1.31
N ASP A 594 -20.95 -17.70 0.01
CA ASP A 594 -20.26 -18.49 -1.01
C ASP A 594 -18.80 -18.04 -1.14
N ALA A 595 -17.89 -18.95 -1.50
CA ALA A 595 -16.47 -18.66 -1.65
C ALA A 595 -16.21 -17.47 -2.59
N ASP A 596 -16.96 -17.37 -3.68
CA ASP A 596 -16.79 -16.33 -4.71
C ASP A 596 -17.43 -14.99 -4.33
N GLU A 597 -18.28 -14.99 -3.29
CA GLU A 597 -19.01 -13.82 -2.79
C GLU A 597 -18.38 -13.23 -1.52
N ILE A 598 -17.28 -13.80 -1.02
CA ILE A 598 -16.58 -13.26 0.15
C ILE A 598 -15.95 -11.91 -0.17
N THR A 599 -16.25 -10.92 0.66
CA THR A 599 -15.63 -9.59 0.62
C THR A 599 -14.47 -9.46 1.60
N TYR A 600 -13.59 -8.50 1.35
CA TYR A 600 -12.53 -8.13 2.30
C TYR A 600 -13.08 -7.76 3.67
N GLN A 601 -14.27 -7.15 3.76
CA GLN A 601 -14.92 -6.87 5.05
C GLN A 601 -15.04 -8.15 5.89
N GLN A 602 -15.52 -9.24 5.29
CA GLN A 602 -15.74 -10.50 6.02
C GLN A 602 -14.42 -11.16 6.42
N LEU A 603 -13.41 -11.13 5.55
CA LEU A 603 -12.07 -11.62 5.89
C LEU A 603 -11.49 -10.84 7.07
N MET A 604 -11.58 -9.51 7.03
CA MET A 604 -11.08 -8.63 8.09
C MET A 604 -11.85 -8.80 9.40
N ASP A 605 -13.16 -9.04 9.35
CA ASP A 605 -13.98 -9.37 10.52
C ASP A 605 -13.48 -10.68 11.17
N VAL A 606 -13.22 -11.72 10.37
CA VAL A 606 -12.66 -12.99 10.85
C VAL A 606 -11.27 -12.77 11.45
N MET A 607 -10.39 -12.03 10.77
CA MET A 607 -9.07 -11.69 11.29
C MET A 607 -9.17 -10.97 12.64
N ASN A 608 -10.06 -9.99 12.77
CA ASN A 608 -10.24 -9.23 14.00
C ASN A 608 -10.79 -10.11 15.14
N MET A 609 -11.76 -10.98 14.86
CA MET A 609 -12.31 -11.90 15.87
C MET A 609 -11.28 -12.90 16.39
N VAL A 610 -10.49 -13.51 15.49
CA VAL A 610 -9.46 -14.49 15.86
C VAL A 610 -8.35 -13.83 16.68
N THR A 611 -7.86 -12.67 16.23
CA THR A 611 -6.74 -11.95 16.88
C THR A 611 -7.11 -11.30 18.21
N THR A 612 -8.38 -10.97 18.42
CA THR A 612 -8.89 -10.46 19.71
C THR A 612 -9.42 -11.55 20.64
N SER A 613 -9.43 -12.81 20.17
CA SER A 613 -10.04 -13.97 20.84
C SER A 613 -11.53 -13.78 21.15
N GLN A 614 -12.25 -12.95 20.39
CA GLN A 614 -13.69 -12.71 20.52
C GLN A 614 -14.43 -13.54 19.46
N LEU A 615 -14.71 -14.80 19.77
CA LEU A 615 -15.34 -15.74 18.83
C LEU A 615 -16.86 -15.79 18.99
N PRO A 616 -17.62 -16.14 17.93
CA PRO A 616 -19.06 -16.38 18.03
C PRO A 616 -19.40 -17.49 19.03
N VAL A 617 -20.44 -17.29 19.83
CA VAL A 617 -20.96 -18.34 20.72
C VAL A 617 -21.58 -19.46 19.86
N LEU A 618 -21.26 -20.72 20.19
CA LEU A 618 -21.85 -21.87 19.50
C LEU A 618 -23.24 -22.22 20.07
N PRO A 619 -24.23 -22.59 19.23
CA PRO A 619 -24.14 -22.71 17.77
C PRO A 619 -24.05 -21.36 17.04
N ASN A 620 -23.15 -21.27 16.06
CA ASN A 620 -22.85 -20.04 15.33
C ASN A 620 -24.02 -19.62 14.42
N HIS A 621 -24.85 -18.70 14.90
CA HIS A 621 -25.95 -18.07 14.16
C HIS A 621 -25.66 -16.60 13.88
N ALA A 622 -26.44 -15.96 13.00
CA ALA A 622 -26.24 -14.57 12.60
C ALA A 622 -26.06 -13.60 13.79
N ALA A 623 -26.92 -13.71 14.82
CA ALA A 623 -26.84 -12.83 16.00
C ALA A 623 -25.57 -13.06 16.85
N SER A 624 -25.09 -14.30 17.00
CA SER A 624 -23.85 -14.57 17.72
C SER A 624 -22.63 -14.08 16.95
N TYR A 625 -22.69 -14.12 15.62
CA TYR A 625 -21.65 -13.58 14.74
C TYR A 625 -21.59 -12.05 14.81
N ASP A 626 -22.74 -11.37 14.76
CA ASP A 626 -22.83 -9.91 14.93
C ASP A 626 -22.28 -9.45 16.28
N ASN A 627 -22.66 -10.14 17.36
CA ASN A 627 -22.15 -9.83 18.70
C ASN A 627 -20.63 -10.01 18.81
N ALA A 628 -20.06 -11.01 18.12
CA ALA A 628 -18.62 -11.24 18.11
C ALA A 628 -17.87 -10.12 17.37
N ILE A 629 -18.38 -9.68 16.21
CA ILE A 629 -17.83 -8.52 15.47
C ILE A 629 -17.91 -7.25 16.32
N GLU A 630 -19.06 -6.98 16.96
CA GLU A 630 -19.21 -5.81 17.81
C GLU A 630 -18.26 -5.85 19.00
N SER A 631 -18.06 -7.03 19.59
CA SER A 631 -17.13 -7.22 20.71
C SER A 631 -15.67 -7.07 20.26
N SER A 632 -15.26 -7.68 19.14
CA SER A 632 -13.89 -7.57 18.62
C SER A 632 -13.53 -6.12 18.27
N ASN A 633 -14.48 -5.37 17.69
CA ASN A 633 -14.31 -3.96 17.30
C ASN A 633 -14.12 -3.00 18.48
N GLN A 634 -14.39 -3.44 19.71
CA GLN A 634 -14.05 -2.69 20.93
C GLN A 634 -12.59 -2.88 21.35
N TYR A 635 -11.96 -4.00 20.97
CA TYR A 635 -10.56 -4.29 21.29
C TYR A 635 -9.60 -3.81 20.20
N ALA A 636 -9.92 -4.10 18.95
CA ALA A 636 -9.08 -3.77 17.81
C ALA A 636 -9.92 -3.58 16.54
N LYS A 637 -9.29 -3.05 15.49
CA LYS A 637 -9.91 -2.90 14.17
C LYS A 637 -8.96 -3.40 13.09
N THR A 638 -9.48 -4.23 12.20
CA THR A 638 -8.83 -4.60 10.94
C THR A 638 -9.51 -3.86 9.80
N TYR A 639 -8.74 -3.17 8.97
CA TYR A 639 -9.27 -2.45 7.81
C TYR A 639 -8.27 -2.46 6.65
N LEU A 640 -8.76 -2.20 5.45
CA LEU A 640 -7.92 -1.90 4.30
C LEU A 640 -7.50 -0.43 4.35
N THR A 641 -6.21 -0.18 4.21
CA THR A 641 -5.66 1.15 3.96
C THR A 641 -6.07 1.63 2.56
N TYR A 642 -5.89 2.92 2.28
CA TYR A 642 -6.28 3.49 0.98
C TYR A 642 -5.45 2.94 -0.20
N ASP A 643 -4.25 2.42 0.08
CA ASP A 643 -3.38 1.70 -0.87
C ASP A 643 -3.64 0.18 -0.87
N GLY A 644 -4.77 -0.26 -0.32
CA GLY A 644 -5.25 -1.65 -0.40
C GLY A 644 -4.47 -2.65 0.45
N LYS A 645 -3.71 -2.21 1.46
CA LYS A 645 -3.00 -3.11 2.40
C LYS A 645 -3.87 -3.40 3.61
N ILE A 646 -3.68 -4.54 4.26
CA ILE A 646 -4.42 -4.88 5.47
C ILE A 646 -3.68 -4.27 6.67
N GLU A 647 -4.37 -3.45 7.45
CA GLU A 647 -3.87 -2.91 8.71
C GLU A 647 -4.77 -3.38 9.87
N PHE A 648 -4.16 -3.99 10.87
CA PHE A 648 -4.75 -4.27 12.17
C PHE A 648 -4.27 -3.22 13.16
N LYS A 649 -5.19 -2.64 13.93
CA LYS A 649 -4.89 -1.64 14.95
C LYS A 649 -5.52 -2.03 16.29
N ASP A 650 -4.67 -2.28 17.27
CA ASP A 650 -5.04 -2.44 18.67
C ASP A 650 -5.47 -1.08 19.24
N MET A 651 -6.67 -1.02 19.81
CA MET A 651 -7.25 0.20 20.37
C MET A 651 -6.95 0.37 21.87
N ASN A 652 -6.51 -0.69 22.54
CA ASN A 652 -6.37 -0.76 23.99
C ASN A 652 -4.92 -0.72 24.46
N SER A 653 -3.95 -0.92 23.58
CA SER A 653 -2.52 -0.82 23.88
C SER A 653 -1.79 0.17 22.97
N THR A 654 -0.73 0.80 23.49
CA THR A 654 0.20 1.59 22.68
C THR A 654 1.21 0.70 21.93
N ASN A 655 1.49 -0.49 22.45
CA ASN A 655 2.31 -1.52 21.83
C ASN A 655 1.55 -2.84 21.89
N THR A 656 1.11 -3.37 20.74
CA THR A 656 0.30 -4.59 20.75
C THR A 656 1.16 -5.81 21.05
N ASN A 657 0.60 -6.80 21.75
CA ASN A 657 1.20 -8.13 21.83
C ASN A 657 0.85 -8.98 20.61
N ALA A 658 -0.08 -8.51 19.78
CA ALA A 658 -0.52 -9.25 18.62
C ALA A 658 0.61 -9.43 17.60
N ASP A 659 0.51 -10.54 16.88
CA ASP A 659 1.28 -10.88 15.69
C ASP A 659 0.32 -11.62 14.74
N ILE A 660 0.42 -11.37 13.44
CA ILE A 660 -0.49 -11.89 12.42
C ILE A 660 0.33 -12.28 11.20
N ALA A 661 0.15 -13.52 10.75
CA ALA A 661 0.52 -13.98 9.43
C ALA A 661 -0.71 -14.57 8.73
N LEU A 662 -0.87 -14.26 7.45
CA LEU A 662 -1.97 -14.76 6.64
C LEU A 662 -1.42 -15.23 5.29
N HIS A 663 -1.51 -16.53 5.03
CA HIS A 663 -0.98 -17.14 3.80
C HIS A 663 -1.93 -18.22 3.26
N ASP A 664 -1.83 -18.50 1.97
CA ASP A 664 -2.53 -19.61 1.32
C ASP A 664 -1.89 -20.95 1.68
N ALA A 665 -2.67 -22.03 1.74
CA ALA A 665 -2.15 -23.37 2.00
C ALA A 665 -1.11 -23.86 0.97
N ASN A 666 -1.07 -23.26 -0.23
CA ASN A 666 -0.07 -23.52 -1.26
C ASN A 666 1.18 -22.63 -1.16
N SER A 667 1.30 -21.82 -0.10
CA SER A 667 2.53 -21.08 0.20
C SER A 667 3.74 -22.03 0.18
N GLY A 668 4.81 -21.57 -0.48
CA GLY A 668 6.06 -22.34 -0.61
C GLY A 668 6.02 -23.56 -1.54
N ASN A 669 4.89 -23.87 -2.19
CA ASN A 669 4.72 -25.10 -2.97
C ASN A 669 5.13 -24.95 -4.46
N PHE A 670 6.08 -25.78 -4.89
CA PHE A 670 6.54 -25.93 -6.27
C PHE A 670 6.23 -27.33 -6.84
N SER A 671 5.67 -28.26 -6.05
CA SER A 671 5.56 -29.71 -6.34
C SER A 671 4.73 -30.07 -7.56
N THR A 672 3.81 -29.20 -7.95
CA THR A 672 3.02 -29.34 -9.17
C THR A 672 3.22 -28.09 -10.03
N LEU A 673 3.29 -28.30 -11.34
CA LEU A 673 3.26 -27.21 -12.32
C LEU A 673 1.90 -26.47 -12.18
N GLY A 674 1.83 -25.45 -11.31
CA GLY A 674 0.65 -24.57 -11.19
C GLY A 674 -0.08 -24.54 -9.84
N ALA A 675 0.62 -24.57 -8.69
CA ALA A 675 0.01 -24.23 -7.40
C ALA A 675 0.68 -23.04 -6.69
N PRO A 676 0.85 -21.87 -7.34
CA PRO A 676 1.17 -20.65 -6.60
C PRO A 676 0.00 -20.27 -5.68
N SER A 677 0.28 -19.50 -4.62
CA SER A 677 -0.79 -18.99 -3.76
C SER A 677 -1.82 -18.21 -4.58
N VAL A 678 -3.09 -18.50 -4.33
CA VAL A 678 -4.22 -17.85 -5.01
C VAL A 678 -4.31 -16.38 -4.62
N ILE A 679 -3.95 -16.06 -3.37
CA ILE A 679 -3.91 -14.70 -2.83
C ILE A 679 -2.68 -14.56 -1.92
N THR A 680 -1.99 -13.43 -2.03
CA THR A 680 -0.84 -13.07 -1.20
C THR A 680 -1.13 -11.78 -0.44
N PHE A 681 -0.91 -11.77 0.88
CA PHE A 681 -1.18 -10.60 1.73
C PHE A 681 0.09 -9.94 2.26
N ASN A 682 1.10 -10.74 2.57
CA ASN A 682 2.43 -10.28 2.96
C ASN A 682 3.48 -11.12 2.23
N ALA A 683 4.58 -10.52 1.78
CA ALA A 683 5.60 -11.23 1.02
C ALA A 683 7.01 -10.63 1.14
N ASN A 684 8.03 -11.49 1.11
CA ASN A 684 9.44 -11.16 0.93
C ASN A 684 9.78 -10.79 -0.52
N ASN A 685 8.91 -10.02 -1.16
CA ASN A 685 9.04 -9.67 -2.55
C ASN A 685 10.05 -8.55 -2.81
N ALA A 686 10.51 -8.46 -4.06
CA ALA A 686 11.36 -7.39 -4.56
C ALA A 686 10.76 -6.01 -4.28
N LEU A 687 11.63 -5.01 -4.20
CA LEU A 687 11.22 -3.63 -3.93
C LEU A 687 10.63 -3.01 -5.19
N THR A 688 9.47 -2.38 -5.07
CA THR A 688 8.93 -1.53 -6.13
C THR A 688 9.75 -0.24 -6.19
N THR A 689 10.54 -0.07 -7.26
CA THR A 689 11.31 1.16 -7.51
C THR A 689 10.49 2.18 -8.27
N ARG A 690 9.52 1.71 -9.08
CA ARG A 690 8.60 2.55 -9.84
C ARG A 690 7.22 1.91 -9.91
N ASP A 691 6.16 2.69 -9.70
CA ASP A 691 4.78 2.20 -9.79
C ASP A 691 3.94 3.20 -10.61
N PRO A 692 3.05 2.74 -11.51
CA PRO A 692 2.08 3.62 -12.18
C PRO A 692 1.09 4.29 -11.24
N LYS A 693 0.84 3.74 -10.05
CA LYS A 693 -0.02 4.39 -9.06
C LYS A 693 0.79 5.35 -8.22
N THR A 694 0.33 6.60 -8.20
CA THR A 694 0.91 7.64 -7.38
C THR A 694 0.39 7.52 -5.95
N ASP A 695 1.29 7.52 -4.97
CA ASP A 695 0.97 7.85 -3.58
C ASP A 695 1.88 9.01 -3.16
N PHE A 696 1.45 10.22 -3.47
CA PHE A 696 2.32 11.39 -3.53
C PHE A 696 3.12 11.62 -2.24
N PHE A 697 2.46 11.62 -1.09
CA PHE A 697 3.12 11.91 0.19
C PHE A 697 3.90 10.72 0.73
N LYS A 698 3.46 9.49 0.47
CA LYS A 698 4.21 8.29 0.85
C LYS A 698 5.49 8.15 0.05
N SER A 699 5.42 8.37 -1.25
CA SER A 699 6.59 8.39 -2.14
C SER A 699 7.62 9.44 -1.71
N ILE A 700 7.16 10.62 -1.29
CA ILE A 700 8.03 11.64 -0.71
C ILE A 700 8.63 11.17 0.62
N ASP A 701 7.83 10.62 1.54
CA ASP A 701 8.33 10.11 2.81
C ASP A 701 9.40 9.02 2.62
N GLU A 702 9.16 8.07 1.71
CA GLU A 702 10.12 7.02 1.35
C GLU A 702 11.42 7.59 0.76
N ALA A 703 11.31 8.62 -0.09
CA ALA A 703 12.48 9.33 -0.63
C ALA A 703 13.30 10.04 0.46
N ILE A 704 12.63 10.64 1.45
CA ILE A 704 13.30 11.29 2.58
C ILE A 704 13.94 10.26 3.49
N ARG A 705 13.23 9.17 3.79
CA ARG A 705 13.75 8.08 4.63
C ARG A 705 15.01 7.47 4.04
N ALA A 706 15.10 7.33 2.72
CA ALA A 706 16.34 6.89 2.07
C ALA A 706 17.55 7.79 2.38
N VAL A 707 17.34 9.11 2.50
CA VAL A 707 18.38 10.07 2.92
C VAL A 707 18.67 9.97 4.42
N GLU A 708 17.63 9.83 5.25
CA GLU A 708 17.76 9.65 6.72
C GLU A 708 18.53 8.38 7.09
N GLU A 709 18.39 7.32 6.28
CA GLU A 709 19.11 6.05 6.45
C GLU A 709 20.50 6.03 5.80
N HIS A 710 20.90 7.14 5.16
CA HIS A 710 22.18 7.29 4.44
C HIS A 710 22.39 6.28 3.30
N LYS A 711 21.31 5.83 2.65
CA LYS A 711 21.34 4.79 1.62
C LYS A 711 21.32 5.37 0.22
N VAL A 712 22.40 5.16 -0.53
CA VAL A 712 22.48 5.63 -1.93
C VAL A 712 21.70 4.71 -2.89
N TYR A 713 21.69 3.42 -2.64
CA TYR A 713 21.06 2.37 -3.45
C TYR A 713 20.28 1.40 -2.56
N PRO A 714 19.36 0.57 -3.12
CA PRO A 714 18.70 -0.47 -2.35
C PRO A 714 19.74 -1.43 -1.75
N ASP A 715 19.82 -1.49 -0.44
CA ASP A 715 20.72 -2.42 0.27
C ASP A 715 19.97 -3.06 1.44
N GLY A 716 19.84 -4.38 1.38
CA GLY A 716 19.21 -5.19 2.41
C GLY A 716 20.04 -5.37 3.68
N THR A 717 21.35 -5.13 3.64
CA THR A 717 22.28 -5.52 4.71
C THR A 717 22.48 -4.48 5.81
N THR A 718 22.20 -3.20 5.51
CA THR A 718 22.34 -2.07 6.43
C THR A 718 20.97 -1.42 6.63
N GLY A 719 20.67 -0.85 7.80
CA GLY A 719 19.40 -0.10 8.04
C GLY A 719 18.11 -0.88 7.73
N SER A 720 17.06 -0.20 7.24
CA SER A 720 15.79 -0.85 6.85
C SER A 720 15.96 -1.61 5.52
N PRO A 721 15.80 -2.94 5.48
CA PRO A 721 16.08 -3.71 4.26
C PRO A 721 15.23 -3.29 3.05
N ARG A 722 14.02 -2.76 3.29
CA ARG A 722 13.06 -2.42 2.22
C ARG A 722 13.15 -0.97 1.71
N SER A 723 14.25 -0.29 2.02
CA SER A 723 14.52 1.06 1.52
C SER A 723 14.98 1.04 0.06
N ILE A 724 14.36 1.87 -0.79
CA ILE A 724 14.69 1.96 -2.24
C ILE A 724 15.99 2.73 -2.52
N GLY A 725 16.54 3.44 -1.52
CA GLY A 725 17.75 4.24 -1.68
C GLY A 725 17.55 5.55 -2.47
N ILE A 726 18.51 6.46 -2.36
CA ILE A 726 18.44 7.82 -2.92
C ILE A 726 18.36 7.82 -4.45
N GLN A 727 19.05 6.92 -5.14
CA GLN A 727 19.04 6.86 -6.62
C GLN A 727 17.66 6.54 -7.19
N GLU A 728 16.95 5.57 -6.60
CA GLU A 728 15.58 5.23 -7.01
C GLU A 728 14.59 6.29 -6.53
N ALA A 729 14.79 6.84 -5.32
CA ALA A 729 14.00 7.97 -4.83
C ALA A 729 14.04 9.18 -5.77
N MET A 730 15.17 9.47 -6.41
CA MET A 730 15.26 10.53 -7.42
C MET A 730 14.34 10.27 -8.63
N GLN A 731 14.25 9.01 -9.09
CA GLN A 731 13.34 8.65 -10.18
C GLN A 731 11.88 8.82 -9.77
N VAL A 732 11.55 8.43 -8.53
CA VAL A 732 10.21 8.61 -7.96
C VAL A 732 9.83 10.09 -7.90
N ILE A 733 10.73 10.97 -7.44
CA ILE A 733 10.47 12.43 -7.44
C ILE A 733 10.29 12.98 -8.86
N ASP A 734 11.03 12.47 -9.84
CA ASP A 734 10.85 12.84 -11.26
C ASP A 734 9.48 12.44 -11.79
N ASP A 735 8.99 11.27 -11.39
CA ASP A 735 7.65 10.80 -11.76
C ASP A 735 6.55 11.62 -11.09
N LEU A 736 6.72 11.97 -9.82
CA LEU A 736 5.80 12.88 -9.13
C LEU A 736 5.77 14.26 -9.79
N ASN A 737 6.92 14.79 -10.19
CA ASN A 737 6.99 16.08 -10.89
C ASN A 737 6.27 15.99 -12.25
N LEU A 738 6.51 14.94 -13.02
CA LEU A 738 5.79 14.70 -14.28
C LEU A 738 4.26 14.59 -14.07
N HIS A 739 3.82 13.91 -13.01
CA HIS A 739 2.40 13.81 -12.64
C HIS A 739 1.81 15.19 -12.30
N VAL A 740 2.48 15.96 -11.45
CA VAL A 740 2.07 17.34 -11.11
C VAL A 740 2.00 18.20 -12.35
N SER A 741 2.98 18.13 -13.27
CA SER A 741 2.95 18.91 -14.52
C SER A 741 1.80 18.54 -15.45
N LYS A 742 1.40 17.27 -15.50
CA LYS A 742 0.20 16.85 -16.23
C LYS A 742 -1.06 17.43 -15.59
N MET A 743 -1.15 17.41 -14.27
CA MET A 743 -2.26 18.04 -13.53
C MET A 743 -2.26 19.56 -13.75
N HIS A 744 -1.10 20.21 -13.73
CA HIS A 744 -0.94 21.64 -13.98
C HIS A 744 -1.43 22.00 -15.39
N ALA A 745 -1.02 21.26 -16.41
CA ALA A 745 -1.52 21.44 -17.78
C ALA A 745 -3.05 21.27 -17.89
N LYS A 746 -3.62 20.32 -17.13
CA LYS A 746 -5.08 20.09 -17.07
C LYS A 746 -5.81 21.29 -16.44
N VAL A 747 -5.30 21.85 -15.33
CA VAL A 747 -5.87 23.07 -14.73
C VAL A 747 -5.74 24.25 -15.67
N GLY A 748 -4.59 24.43 -16.32
CA GLY A 748 -4.38 25.52 -17.28
C GLY A 748 -5.41 25.47 -18.42
N ALA A 749 -5.73 24.27 -18.93
CA ALA A 749 -6.80 24.10 -19.92
C ALA A 749 -8.19 24.45 -19.36
N GLN A 750 -8.51 24.06 -18.12
CA GLN A 750 -9.78 24.40 -17.45
C GLN A 750 -9.91 25.91 -17.21
N SER A 751 -8.84 26.56 -16.74
CA SER A 751 -8.77 28.00 -16.50
C SER A 751 -9.01 28.79 -17.79
N ASN A 752 -8.31 28.42 -18.87
CA ASN A 752 -8.49 29.02 -20.19
C ASN A 752 -9.93 28.86 -20.73
N ALA A 753 -10.53 27.68 -20.55
CA ALA A 753 -11.92 27.44 -20.97
C ALA A 753 -12.91 28.34 -20.21
N LEU A 754 -12.68 28.57 -18.92
CA LEU A 754 -13.52 29.44 -18.09
C LEU A 754 -13.32 30.92 -18.46
N ASP A 755 -12.10 31.38 -18.72
CA ASP A 755 -11.85 32.75 -19.17
C ASP A 755 -12.56 33.05 -20.50
N ILE A 756 -12.46 32.14 -21.48
CA ILE A 756 -13.20 32.25 -22.74
C ILE A 756 -14.71 32.30 -22.49
N SER A 757 -15.24 31.51 -21.56
CA SER A 757 -16.65 31.53 -21.17
C SER A 757 -17.07 32.86 -20.55
N ILE A 758 -16.23 33.43 -19.68
CA ILE A 758 -16.46 34.74 -19.05
C ILE A 758 -16.53 35.83 -20.12
N GLN A 759 -15.53 35.90 -21.01
CA GLN A 759 -15.47 36.89 -22.09
C GLN A 759 -16.68 36.77 -23.02
N ARG A 760 -17.05 35.54 -23.40
CA ARG A 760 -18.23 35.30 -24.24
C ARG A 760 -19.52 35.73 -23.56
N THR A 761 -19.71 35.36 -22.30
CA THR A 761 -20.91 35.70 -21.53
C THR A 761 -21.02 37.20 -21.34
N GLU A 762 -19.90 37.88 -21.10
CA GLU A 762 -19.85 39.35 -21.01
C GLU A 762 -20.23 40.03 -22.32
N MET A 763 -19.70 39.55 -23.46
CA MET A 763 -20.10 40.07 -24.78
C MET A 763 -21.60 39.89 -25.04
N LEU A 764 -22.14 38.70 -24.75
CA LEU A 764 -23.58 38.42 -24.90
C LEU A 764 -24.41 39.30 -23.96
N GLN A 765 -23.98 39.47 -22.70
CA GLN A 765 -24.66 40.30 -21.73
C GLN A 765 -24.73 41.76 -22.20
N ILE A 766 -23.62 42.31 -22.70
CA ILE A 766 -23.59 43.66 -23.27
C ILE A 766 -24.53 43.75 -24.48
N SER A 767 -24.50 42.77 -25.38
CA SER A 767 -25.39 42.72 -26.55
C SER A 767 -26.86 42.70 -26.15
N SER A 768 -27.27 41.86 -25.18
CA SER A 768 -28.64 41.79 -24.69
C SER A 768 -29.04 43.09 -23.97
N ILE A 769 -28.13 43.76 -23.25
CA ILE A 769 -28.37 45.09 -22.65
C ILE A 769 -28.60 46.14 -23.75
N THR A 770 -27.79 46.14 -24.81
CA THR A 770 -27.96 47.06 -25.95
C THR A 770 -29.28 46.81 -26.68
N LEU A 771 -29.65 45.55 -26.92
CA LEU A 771 -30.93 45.18 -27.52
C LEU A 771 -32.10 45.62 -26.62
N ARG A 772 -32.01 45.36 -25.31
CA ARG A 772 -33.03 45.79 -24.35
C ARG A 772 -33.20 47.30 -24.41
N SER A 773 -32.11 48.05 -24.34
CA SER A 773 -32.11 49.51 -24.46
C SER A 773 -32.79 49.99 -25.75
N SER A 774 -32.48 49.38 -26.89
CA SER A 774 -33.16 49.72 -28.17
C SER A 774 -34.67 49.45 -28.16
N VAL A 775 -35.12 48.43 -27.41
CA VAL A 775 -36.52 48.02 -27.34
C VAL A 775 -37.32 48.89 -26.36
N ILE A 776 -36.81 49.10 -25.15
CA ILE A 776 -37.57 49.76 -24.06
C ILE A 776 -37.17 51.21 -23.80
N ASP A 777 -35.92 51.63 -24.04
CA ASP A 777 -35.52 52.99 -23.68
C ASP A 777 -36.10 54.01 -24.66
N THR A 778 -36.50 55.16 -24.11
CA THR A 778 -37.04 56.29 -24.88
C THR A 778 -35.91 57.12 -25.48
N ASP A 779 -36.03 57.49 -26.77
CA ASP A 779 -35.22 58.54 -27.36
C ASP A 779 -35.71 59.90 -26.84
N ILE A 780 -35.02 60.43 -25.84
CA ILE A 780 -35.40 61.68 -25.17
C ILE A 780 -35.43 62.86 -26.15
N ALA A 781 -34.58 62.88 -27.18
CA ALA A 781 -34.55 63.97 -28.15
C ALA A 781 -35.79 63.95 -29.05
N GLU A 782 -36.15 62.78 -29.56
CA GLU A 782 -37.36 62.59 -30.37
C GLU A 782 -38.62 62.85 -29.53
N SER A 783 -38.71 62.28 -28.32
CA SER A 783 -39.85 62.48 -27.43
C SER A 783 -40.02 63.94 -26.99
N GLN A 784 -38.94 64.69 -26.76
CA GLN A 784 -39.03 66.13 -26.47
C GLN A 784 -39.57 66.93 -27.65
N LEU A 785 -39.15 66.59 -28.87
CA LEU A 785 -39.65 67.21 -30.09
C LEU A 785 -41.14 66.92 -30.27
N MET A 786 -41.56 65.68 -30.03
CA MET A 786 -42.95 65.25 -30.09
C MET A 786 -43.81 65.90 -28.99
N LEU A 787 -43.29 66.05 -27.77
CA LEU A 787 -43.94 66.76 -26.68
C LEU A 787 -44.20 68.23 -27.04
N SER A 788 -43.19 68.89 -27.62
CA SER A 788 -43.29 70.28 -28.09
C SER A 788 -44.38 70.42 -29.17
N GLN A 789 -44.39 69.51 -30.15
CA GLN A 789 -45.40 69.48 -31.22
C GLN A 789 -46.82 69.21 -30.68
N LEU A 790 -46.99 68.25 -29.77
CA LEU A 790 -48.28 67.93 -29.15
C LEU A 790 -48.79 69.10 -28.30
N LYS A 791 -47.90 69.78 -27.57
CA LYS A 791 -48.26 70.96 -26.78
C LYS A 791 -48.75 72.10 -27.67
N LEU A 792 -48.05 72.37 -28.77
CA LEU A 792 -48.47 73.37 -29.77
C LEU A 792 -49.83 73.01 -30.40
N ASN A 793 -50.05 71.74 -30.75
CA ASN A 793 -51.31 71.27 -31.30
C ASN A 793 -52.46 71.36 -30.29
N TYR A 794 -52.21 71.03 -29.02
CA TYR A 794 -53.17 71.14 -27.94
C TYR A 794 -53.58 72.61 -27.70
N GLU A 795 -52.62 73.54 -27.68
CA GLU A 795 -52.88 74.98 -27.57
C GLU A 795 -53.67 75.52 -28.77
N ALA A 796 -53.31 75.13 -29.99
CA ALA A 796 -54.02 75.51 -31.21
C ALA A 796 -55.47 74.97 -31.23
N MET A 797 -55.69 73.75 -30.74
CA MET A 797 -57.01 73.15 -30.66
C MET A 797 -57.87 73.79 -29.56
N LEU A 798 -57.31 74.10 -28.37
CA LEU A 798 -58.01 74.86 -27.32
C LEU A 798 -58.46 76.23 -27.83
N SER A 799 -57.62 76.92 -28.60
CA SER A 799 -57.97 78.18 -29.27
C SER A 799 -59.14 78.01 -30.25
N THR A 800 -59.16 76.91 -30.99
CA THR A 800 -60.23 76.59 -31.95
C THR A 800 -61.55 76.21 -31.26
N VAL A 801 -61.50 75.40 -30.19
CA VAL A 801 -62.66 75.06 -29.35
C VAL A 801 -63.22 76.32 -28.67
N GLY A 802 -62.36 77.20 -28.15
CA GLY A 802 -62.74 78.48 -27.58
C GLY A 802 -63.42 79.43 -28.59
N LYS A 803 -63.00 79.41 -29.86
CA LYS A 803 -63.64 80.17 -30.95
C LYS A 803 -65.00 79.58 -31.38
N ILE A 804 -65.13 78.25 -31.46
CA ILE A 804 -66.39 77.57 -31.83
C ILE A 804 -67.44 77.65 -30.70
N SER A 805 -67.02 77.55 -29.43
CA SER A 805 -67.88 77.77 -28.26
C SER A 805 -68.50 79.17 -28.25
N LYS A 806 -67.71 80.19 -28.60
CA LYS A 806 -68.21 81.57 -28.77
C LYS A 806 -69.20 81.70 -29.94
N LEU A 807 -69.03 80.97 -31.04
CA LEU A 807 -69.99 80.93 -32.15
C LEU A 807 -71.29 80.20 -31.79
N SER A 808 -71.24 79.13 -30.99
CA SER A 808 -72.43 78.39 -30.52
C SER A 808 -73.29 79.20 -29.56
N LEU A 809 -72.69 80.04 -28.70
CA LEU A 809 -73.46 80.92 -27.81
C LEU A 809 -74.09 82.08 -28.59
N VAL A 810 -73.44 82.55 -29.66
CA VAL A 810 -73.95 83.58 -30.57
C VAL A 810 -75.09 83.08 -31.46
N ASN A 811 -75.26 81.77 -31.66
CA ASN A 811 -76.43 81.18 -32.32
C ASN A 811 -77.54 80.70 -31.36
N TYR A 812 -77.31 80.73 -30.04
CA TYR A 812 -78.31 80.36 -29.01
C TYR A 812 -79.02 81.57 -28.38
N LEU A 813 -78.40 82.75 -28.44
CA LEU A 813 -79.05 84.06 -28.22
C LEU A 813 -79.67 84.53 -29.53
#